data_AF-A0A6A4YKX6-F1
#
_entry.id   AF-A0A6A4YKX6-F1
#
_cell.length_a   1.000
_cell.length_b   1.000
_cell.length_c   1.000
_cell.angle_alpha   90.00
_cell.angle_beta   90.00
_cell.angle_gamma   90.00
#
_symmetry.space_group_name_H-M   'P 1'
#
loop_
_entity.id
_entity.type
_entity.pdbx_description
1 polymer ?
#
loop_
_entity_poly.entity_id
_entity_poly.type
_entity_poly.pdbx_seq_one_letter_code
_entity_poly.pdbx_strand_id
1 'polypeptide(L)'
;MAKVQPRATIEPLLTSGTAASFARHRITVVSGLLYLGGTLVSSGIYLVQVRPSVSNDYWWPGFNTSGVQTFLADIFNAELVLTPNGTLPLLSGLYRLKSYASPTTTIEWSASYGRQLLLEPISLVDAITAIRFYSFDMNQNPCLAYCWLDLNRTFEMAHTAKRQARCTNVELHNGAVYMELVIRNSPYGCLTTSTWASAIESTILAPLRRIPKGHDWLVAYDQRTIFTISDEVVYWSSHGIQYWLNNMQNLYHDGIDDSIHIQNALGYTQSIGTKKVSLSLRGVGSWSTLLANIGVFNDLVSCQYLGCSLIRQANNSVDALGLSWVDDILVPGVSPGITLVQQVIGPFTAIDIKWVVKPSSLLRFVQLWRAQLYQTLTTQTGFEGTVATVDPVPMHWMQGGTQFYGGNPMCPYGTPQPYVQPSFGYYDDCGSQIPHTIDLSGFSILFSMLWMPSSVSVPNICAMCDTTVRACTQALLQSQRFKPTGNILAPASMTTLVQDAVALNICFMQMATRNGIDFVLTQPLIDARYNDPWTFYGWVMIYDWLVGAREVYRFDGDESSVTLMSQTAPTVTMAANPLELPQHACTYIWYITVYVTFVLCGVGVLALLYALVVKLDFDGRNLFQVNRVVGSTWIGRPVLFLRSMTALIVLSTSSVEFTNRNGFAALLLAPRSFWLSALFAGEATWLNYIIQDILLPLAKGTSKYSFVSPLVTWIALVSWDQSAPIEASATAQSNCTISYLGLIVGCESGLVSIGSWPRLVNLMWLCLGLSVVPFCFAQFHRWFRGVRDARIESPSYVSAAAKAYFVSSGDLDSVASVMAGLLCVSDVQFDIKLWQHFEKVRNGPMNTGPSLPRPQLPIPDESRFRRVVRVGIMLLGFMYMIATLVGSYTFLNLTQDTMANDFWWEGFNSTDHQTFLASWFNTQLQTTNSLAATQLDNSQYSDPLQLYINKTATIDVRPLYAAHIQSESNTLTAVVA
;
A
#
# COMPACT_ATOMS: atom_id res chain seq x y z
N MET A 1 30.87 -24.42 103.47
CA MET A 1 29.86 -25.44 103.13
C MET A 1 28.56 -25.07 103.83
N ALA A 2 27.39 -24.85 103.24
CA ALA A 2 26.96 -24.56 101.87
C ALA A 2 25.72 -23.64 102.05
N LYS A 3 25.65 -22.53 101.29
CA LYS A 3 24.73 -21.40 101.52
C LYS A 3 23.38 -21.58 100.80
N VAL A 4 22.33 -21.17 101.51
CA VAL A 4 20.93 -20.95 101.07
C VAL A 4 20.75 -19.51 100.55
N GLN A 5 19.94 -19.30 99.49
CA GLN A 5 19.03 -18.14 99.20
C GLN A 5 18.63 -18.06 97.69
N PRO A 6 17.58 -17.31 97.25
CA PRO A 6 16.16 -17.65 97.35
C PRO A 6 15.37 -17.47 96.03
N ARG A 7 14.06 -17.77 96.10
CA ARG A 7 13.00 -17.63 95.07
C ARG A 7 12.73 -16.14 94.77
N ALA A 8 12.69 -15.75 93.49
CA ALA A 8 12.28 -14.42 93.04
C ALA A 8 10.93 -14.48 92.28
N THR A 9 10.07 -13.54 92.64
CA THR A 9 8.70 -13.27 92.21
C THR A 9 8.64 -12.78 90.77
N ILE A 10 7.64 -13.24 90.01
CA ILE A 10 7.32 -12.75 88.65
C ILE A 10 6.25 -11.66 88.79
N GLU A 11 6.61 -10.40 88.50
CA GLU A 11 5.64 -9.32 88.20
C GLU A 11 5.26 -9.35 86.71
N PRO A 12 4.01 -8.99 86.34
CA PRO A 12 3.56 -8.98 84.96
C PRO A 12 3.90 -7.65 84.29
N LEU A 13 4.78 -7.66 83.29
CA LEU A 13 5.02 -6.52 82.41
C LEU A 13 3.94 -6.47 81.32
N LEU A 14 3.14 -5.41 81.36
CA LEU A 14 2.11 -5.05 80.38
C LEU A 14 2.62 -5.07 78.94
N THR A 15 1.93 -5.81 78.07
CA THR A 15 2.12 -5.85 76.61
C THR A 15 1.24 -4.80 75.91
N SER A 16 1.69 -3.54 75.86
CA SER A 16 1.07 -2.49 75.02
C SER A 16 1.70 -2.36 73.63
N GLY A 17 2.78 -3.10 73.33
CA GLY A 17 3.55 -2.99 72.06
C GLY A 17 3.19 -3.97 70.94
N THR A 18 2.38 -5.01 71.18
CA THR A 18 2.16 -6.12 70.24
C THR A 18 1.01 -5.88 69.25
N ALA A 19 -0.04 -5.14 69.64
CA ALA A 19 -1.19 -4.89 68.77
C ALA A 19 -0.86 -3.98 67.56
N ALA A 20 0.01 -2.98 67.75
CA ALA A 20 0.40 -2.04 66.70
C ALA A 20 1.32 -2.68 65.63
N SER A 21 2.18 -3.63 66.01
CA SER A 21 3.03 -4.36 65.05
C SER A 21 2.22 -5.37 64.24
N PHE A 22 1.24 -6.04 64.87
CA PHE A 22 0.31 -6.95 64.21
C PHE A 22 -0.59 -6.24 63.19
N ALA A 23 -1.11 -5.06 63.54
CA ALA A 23 -1.91 -4.23 62.62
C ALA A 23 -1.08 -3.78 61.40
N ARG A 24 0.16 -3.32 61.61
CA ARG A 24 1.07 -2.93 60.51
C ARG A 24 1.44 -4.11 59.61
N HIS A 25 1.67 -5.29 60.18
CA HIS A 25 1.97 -6.50 59.43
C HIS A 25 0.78 -6.90 58.54
N ARG A 26 -0.44 -6.96 59.10
CA ARG A 26 -1.67 -7.26 58.34
C ARG A 26 -1.93 -6.25 57.22
N ILE A 27 -1.77 -4.95 57.47
CA ILE A 27 -1.91 -3.91 56.43
C ILE A 27 -0.92 -4.14 55.29
N THR A 28 0.34 -4.50 55.62
CA THR A 28 1.38 -4.74 54.62
C THR A 28 1.07 -5.97 53.77
N VAL A 29 0.60 -7.06 54.39
CA VAL A 29 0.19 -8.30 53.71
C VAL A 29 -0.99 -8.05 52.79
N VAL A 30 -2.06 -7.40 53.28
CA VAL A 30 -3.24 -7.06 52.48
C VAL A 30 -2.87 -6.13 51.32
N SER A 31 -2.04 -5.12 51.55
CA SER A 31 -1.60 -4.21 50.48
C SER A 31 -0.77 -4.94 49.41
N GLY A 32 0.11 -5.86 49.82
CA GLY A 32 0.87 -6.69 48.89
C GLY A 32 -0.02 -7.64 48.09
N LEU A 33 -1.05 -8.22 48.70
CA LEU A 33 -2.04 -9.06 48.02
C LEU A 33 -2.93 -8.27 47.05
N LEU A 34 -3.32 -7.05 47.40
CA LEU A 34 -4.03 -6.14 46.49
C LEU A 34 -3.14 -5.72 45.32
N TYR A 35 -1.85 -5.47 45.55
CA TYR A 35 -0.88 -5.22 44.49
C TYR A 35 -0.71 -6.44 43.57
N LEU A 36 -0.61 -7.64 44.13
CA LEU A 36 -0.57 -8.89 43.36
C LEU A 36 -1.84 -9.05 42.52
N GLY A 37 -3.03 -8.89 43.12
CA GLY A 37 -4.29 -8.95 42.39
C GLY A 37 -4.37 -7.91 41.28
N GLY A 38 -4.00 -6.67 41.57
CA GLY A 38 -3.98 -5.57 40.61
C GLY A 38 -3.03 -5.81 39.44
N THR A 39 -1.82 -6.33 39.68
CA THR A 39 -0.86 -6.64 38.59
C THR A 39 -1.35 -7.78 37.71
N LEU A 40 -2.00 -8.80 38.28
CA LEU A 40 -2.55 -9.93 37.52
C LEU A 40 -3.75 -9.51 36.68
N VAL A 41 -4.66 -8.73 37.26
CA VAL A 41 -5.82 -8.16 36.55
C VAL A 41 -5.34 -7.23 35.44
N SER A 42 -4.36 -6.35 35.71
CA SER A 42 -3.78 -5.47 34.69
C SER A 42 -3.14 -6.27 33.56
N SER A 43 -2.41 -7.35 33.85
CA SER A 43 -1.82 -8.23 32.83
C SER A 43 -2.89 -8.91 31.96
N GLY A 44 -4.04 -9.28 32.54
CA GLY A 44 -5.18 -9.81 31.81
C GLY A 44 -5.90 -8.75 30.95
N ILE A 45 -6.13 -7.55 31.49
CA ILE A 45 -6.69 -6.42 30.74
C ILE A 45 -5.76 -6.04 29.60
N TYR A 46 -4.45 -6.06 29.80
CA TYR A 46 -3.47 -5.81 28.74
C TYR A 46 -3.66 -6.74 27.55
N LEU A 47 -3.89 -8.04 27.77
CA LEU A 47 -4.17 -8.97 26.66
C LEU A 47 -5.40 -8.54 25.86
N VAL A 48 -6.47 -8.11 26.53
CA VAL A 48 -7.68 -7.64 25.85
C VAL A 48 -7.40 -6.37 25.03
N GLN A 49 -6.60 -5.45 25.57
CA GLN A 49 -6.31 -4.16 24.95
C GLN A 49 -5.25 -4.23 23.84
N VAL A 50 -4.27 -5.13 23.93
CA VAL A 50 -3.21 -5.29 22.92
C VAL A 50 -3.67 -6.15 21.74
N ARG A 51 -4.63 -7.07 21.96
CA ARG A 51 -5.11 -8.01 20.92
C ARG A 51 -5.49 -7.32 19.60
N PRO A 52 -6.23 -6.20 19.58
CA PRO A 52 -6.54 -5.50 18.33
C PRO A 52 -5.28 -5.00 17.62
N SER A 53 -4.29 -4.48 18.35
CA SER A 53 -3.03 -4.00 17.77
C SER A 53 -2.20 -5.13 17.16
N VAL A 54 -2.17 -6.32 17.77
CA VAL A 54 -1.40 -7.47 17.25
C VAL A 54 -2.24 -8.41 16.38
N SER A 55 -3.34 -7.92 15.80
CA SER A 55 -4.18 -8.71 14.89
C SER A 55 -3.61 -8.80 13.47
N ASN A 56 -2.67 -7.93 13.12
CA ASN A 56 -2.00 -7.84 11.83
C ASN A 56 -0.59 -7.24 11.99
N ASP A 57 0.27 -7.44 11.01
CA ASP A 57 1.68 -7.04 11.08
C ASP A 57 1.91 -5.53 10.84
N TYR A 58 0.85 -4.77 10.52
CA TYR A 58 0.88 -3.31 10.52
C TYR A 58 0.84 -2.71 11.92
N TRP A 59 0.53 -3.50 12.95
CA TRP A 59 0.24 -3.04 14.31
C TRP A 59 -0.95 -2.08 14.39
N TRP A 60 -1.84 -2.12 13.39
CA TRP A 60 -2.94 -1.19 13.22
C TRP A 60 -4.25 -1.84 13.71
N PRO A 61 -4.82 -1.39 14.85
CA PRO A 61 -6.07 -1.93 15.37
C PRO A 61 -7.23 -1.82 14.38
N GLY A 62 -7.93 -2.93 14.15
CA GLY A 62 -9.13 -2.94 13.29
C GLY A 62 -8.84 -2.81 11.79
N PHE A 63 -7.58 -2.86 11.37
CA PHE A 63 -7.23 -2.91 9.96
C PHE A 63 -7.70 -4.23 9.35
N ASN A 64 -8.54 -4.13 8.33
CA ASN A 64 -9.13 -5.26 7.62
C ASN A 64 -9.15 -4.97 6.12
N THR A 65 -9.29 -6.04 5.34
CA THR A 65 -9.22 -5.98 3.87
C THR A 65 -10.42 -5.28 3.27
N SER A 66 -11.63 -5.54 3.76
CA SER A 66 -12.88 -4.95 3.25
C SER A 66 -13.21 -3.56 3.81
N GLY A 67 -12.59 -3.13 4.90
CA GLY A 67 -12.85 -1.82 5.51
C GLY A 67 -11.74 -0.83 5.23
N VAL A 68 -10.67 -0.91 6.01
CA VAL A 68 -9.60 0.11 6.02
C VAL A 68 -8.73 0.02 4.77
N GLN A 69 -8.38 -1.18 4.31
CA GLN A 69 -7.54 -1.34 3.11
C GLN A 69 -8.23 -0.80 1.86
N THR A 70 -9.48 -1.19 1.62
CA THR A 70 -10.30 -0.68 0.50
C THR A 70 -10.53 0.83 0.61
N PHE A 71 -10.82 1.35 1.81
CA PHE A 71 -10.96 2.78 2.04
C PHE A 71 -9.69 3.57 1.69
N LEU A 72 -8.52 3.11 2.16
CA LEU A 72 -7.25 3.76 1.85
C LEU A 72 -6.99 3.75 0.35
N ALA A 73 -7.18 2.62 -0.32
CA ALA A 73 -7.00 2.51 -1.76
C ALA A 73 -7.93 3.49 -2.51
N ASP A 74 -9.22 3.56 -2.16
CA ASP A 74 -10.17 4.49 -2.79
C ASP A 74 -9.82 5.97 -2.56
N ILE A 75 -9.28 6.31 -1.38
CA ILE A 75 -8.82 7.67 -1.06
C ILE A 75 -7.64 8.04 -1.93
N PHE A 76 -6.61 7.19 -1.99
CA PHE A 76 -5.45 7.44 -2.85
C PHE A 76 -5.87 7.51 -4.32
N ASN A 77 -6.70 6.59 -4.79
CA ASN A 77 -7.20 6.58 -6.17
C ASN A 77 -7.95 7.87 -6.52
N ALA A 78 -8.76 8.41 -5.60
CA ALA A 78 -9.50 9.65 -5.82
C ALA A 78 -8.61 10.91 -5.78
N GLU A 79 -7.58 10.91 -4.93
CA GLU A 79 -6.69 12.07 -4.79
C GLU A 79 -5.60 12.11 -5.85
N LEU A 80 -5.07 10.97 -6.32
CA LEU A 80 -4.04 10.89 -7.36
C LEU A 80 -4.48 11.47 -8.71
N VAL A 81 -5.78 11.42 -9.02
CA VAL A 81 -6.36 12.04 -10.23
C VAL A 81 -6.26 13.58 -10.16
N LEU A 82 -6.26 14.15 -8.95
CA LEU A 82 -6.20 15.60 -8.74
C LEU A 82 -4.78 16.08 -8.42
N THR A 83 -4.06 15.38 -7.54
CA THR A 83 -2.73 15.75 -7.05
C THR A 83 -1.83 14.53 -7.06
N PRO A 84 -0.88 14.42 -8.01
CA PRO A 84 0.00 13.25 -8.08
C PRO A 84 1.02 13.22 -6.94
N ASN A 85 1.38 14.38 -6.36
CA ASN A 85 2.41 14.50 -5.32
C ASN A 85 1.98 15.47 -4.20
N GLY A 86 2.02 15.02 -2.94
CA GLY A 86 1.76 15.89 -1.78
C GLY A 86 1.42 15.15 -0.48
N THR A 87 1.37 15.89 0.63
CA THR A 87 0.87 15.40 1.91
C THR A 87 -0.66 15.38 1.92
N LEU A 88 -1.23 14.25 2.33
CA LEU A 88 -2.67 14.05 2.40
C LEU A 88 -3.14 14.18 3.87
N PRO A 89 -4.18 14.98 4.15
CA PRO A 89 -4.72 15.17 5.50
C PRO A 89 -5.59 13.97 5.93
N LEU A 90 -4.96 12.80 6.12
CA LEU A 90 -5.62 11.51 6.36
C LEU A 90 -6.65 11.55 7.51
N LEU A 91 -6.35 12.29 8.57
CA LEU A 91 -7.17 12.33 9.80
C LEU A 91 -8.14 13.52 9.91
N SER A 92 -8.07 14.48 8.98
CA SER A 92 -8.77 15.77 9.13
C SER A 92 -9.48 16.27 7.87
N GLY A 93 -9.27 15.66 6.70
CA GLY A 93 -9.75 16.23 5.44
C GLY A 93 -10.19 15.26 4.34
N LEU A 94 -10.00 13.95 4.50
CA LEU A 94 -10.29 12.99 3.42
C LEU A 94 -11.50 12.12 3.75
N TYR A 95 -12.45 12.08 2.82
CA TYR A 95 -13.75 11.43 3.00
C TYR A 95 -14.17 10.72 1.72
N ARG A 96 -14.85 9.58 1.88
CA ARG A 96 -15.49 8.86 0.76
C ARG A 96 -16.96 8.65 1.04
N LEU A 97 -17.81 8.99 0.07
CA LEU A 97 -19.22 8.67 0.09
C LEU A 97 -19.41 7.22 -0.42
N LYS A 98 -19.07 6.26 0.43
CA LYS A 98 -19.14 4.83 0.15
C LYS A 98 -19.23 4.07 1.47
N SER A 99 -20.04 3.02 1.49
CA SER A 99 -20.10 2.12 2.65
C SER A 99 -19.00 1.08 2.55
N TYR A 100 -18.20 0.98 3.62
CA TYR A 100 -17.15 -0.03 3.78
C TYR A 100 -17.54 -1.11 4.81
N ALA A 101 -18.84 -1.23 5.12
CA ALA A 101 -19.34 -2.18 6.11
C ALA A 101 -19.58 -3.58 5.52
N SER A 102 -19.67 -3.71 4.20
CA SER A 102 -19.87 -5.00 3.53
C SER A 102 -18.58 -5.83 3.53
N PRO A 103 -18.64 -7.17 3.70
CA PRO A 103 -17.47 -8.04 3.61
C PRO A 103 -16.88 -8.13 2.20
N THR A 104 -17.60 -7.71 1.16
CA THR A 104 -17.21 -7.82 -0.26
C THR A 104 -17.05 -6.45 -0.92
N THR A 105 -16.64 -5.44 -0.18
CA THR A 105 -16.32 -4.12 -0.72
C THR A 105 -15.15 -4.21 -1.70
N THR A 106 -15.27 -3.48 -2.80
CA THR A 106 -14.25 -3.40 -3.84
C THR A 106 -13.45 -2.11 -3.69
N ILE A 107 -12.25 -2.11 -4.23
CA ILE A 107 -11.47 -0.91 -4.52
C ILE A 107 -11.94 -0.37 -5.86
N GLU A 108 -12.11 0.95 -5.98
CA GLU A 108 -12.57 1.67 -7.16
C GLU A 108 -11.54 2.71 -7.62
N TRP A 109 -11.39 2.84 -8.93
CA TRP A 109 -10.62 3.94 -9.53
C TRP A 109 -11.17 4.35 -10.90
N SER A 110 -10.70 5.52 -11.35
CA SER A 110 -10.98 6.06 -12.67
C SER A 110 -10.38 5.17 -13.76
N ALA A 111 -11.20 4.77 -14.72
CA ALA A 111 -10.75 4.03 -15.90
C ALA A 111 -9.75 4.82 -16.77
N SER A 112 -9.75 6.15 -16.68
CA SER A 112 -8.87 7.01 -17.47
C SER A 112 -7.48 7.20 -16.86
N TYR A 113 -7.26 6.80 -15.61
CA TYR A 113 -6.01 7.11 -14.90
C TYR A 113 -4.78 6.46 -15.56
N GLY A 114 -4.86 5.17 -15.93
CA GLY A 114 -3.78 4.48 -16.64
C GLY A 114 -3.46 5.14 -17.98
N ARG A 115 -4.50 5.43 -18.77
CA ARG A 115 -4.36 6.16 -20.05
C ARG A 115 -3.79 7.55 -19.90
N GLN A 116 -4.16 8.29 -18.86
CA GLN A 116 -3.57 9.60 -18.58
C GLN A 116 -2.05 9.49 -18.46
N LEU A 117 -1.54 8.50 -17.71
CA LEU A 117 -0.10 8.27 -17.55
C LEU A 117 0.58 7.81 -18.86
N LEU A 118 -0.12 7.03 -19.68
CA LEU A 118 0.41 6.46 -20.93
C LEU A 118 0.34 7.41 -22.14
N LEU A 119 -0.52 8.43 -22.08
CA LEU A 119 -0.80 9.38 -23.17
C LEU A 119 -0.37 10.82 -22.82
N GLU A 120 0.29 11.03 -21.69
CA GLU A 120 1.03 12.27 -21.41
C GLU A 120 2.48 12.16 -21.93
N PRO A 121 3.23 13.27 -22.11
CA PRO A 121 4.61 13.23 -22.59
C PRO A 121 5.54 12.39 -21.69
N ILE A 122 6.11 11.33 -22.26
CA ILE A 122 6.99 10.38 -21.58
C ILE A 122 8.45 10.84 -21.72
N SER A 123 9.23 10.69 -20.64
CA SER A 123 10.66 11.03 -20.64
C SER A 123 11.45 10.13 -21.60
N LEU A 124 12.53 10.65 -22.17
CA LEU A 124 13.36 9.87 -23.09
C LEU A 124 13.97 8.64 -22.41
N VAL A 125 14.38 8.77 -21.15
CA VAL A 125 14.96 7.66 -20.36
C VAL A 125 13.96 6.51 -20.24
N ASP A 126 12.73 6.82 -19.86
CA ASP A 126 11.68 5.80 -19.68
C ASP A 126 11.30 5.18 -21.03
N ALA A 127 11.18 5.98 -22.08
CA ALA A 127 10.87 5.50 -23.42
C ALA A 127 11.95 4.56 -23.97
N ILE A 128 13.23 4.94 -23.89
CA ILE A 128 14.35 4.10 -24.34
C ILE A 128 14.41 2.80 -23.53
N THR A 129 14.19 2.87 -22.22
CA THR A 129 14.18 1.69 -21.34
C THR A 129 13.06 0.72 -21.73
N ALA A 130 11.84 1.24 -21.94
CA ALA A 130 10.69 0.44 -22.36
C ALA A 130 10.87 -0.18 -23.76
N ILE A 131 11.40 0.59 -24.73
CA ILE A 131 11.66 0.08 -26.09
C ILE A 131 12.65 -1.09 -26.05
N ARG A 132 13.73 -0.98 -25.28
CA ARG A 132 14.76 -2.02 -25.16
C ARG A 132 14.28 -3.27 -24.42
N PHE A 133 13.23 -3.14 -23.60
CA PHE A 133 12.65 -4.26 -22.88
C PHE A 133 11.86 -5.19 -23.80
N TYR A 134 11.23 -4.66 -24.85
CA TYR A 134 10.40 -5.40 -25.78
C TYR A 134 11.05 -5.64 -27.15
N SER A 135 10.56 -6.65 -27.87
CA SER A 135 11.02 -6.92 -29.24
C SER A 135 10.58 -5.82 -30.21
N PHE A 136 11.25 -5.75 -31.37
CA PHE A 136 10.88 -4.81 -32.43
C PHE A 136 9.40 -4.95 -32.85
N ASP A 137 8.90 -6.18 -32.95
CA ASP A 137 7.51 -6.48 -33.33
C ASP A 137 6.53 -5.98 -32.27
N MET A 138 6.81 -6.24 -30.99
CA MET A 138 5.97 -5.78 -29.88
C MET A 138 5.92 -4.24 -29.82
N ASN A 139 7.04 -3.56 -30.05
CA ASN A 139 7.07 -2.10 -30.08
C ASN A 139 6.18 -1.47 -31.19
N GLN A 140 5.63 -2.26 -32.12
CA GLN A 140 4.65 -1.79 -33.11
C GLN A 140 3.19 -1.87 -32.64
N ASN A 141 2.88 -2.68 -31.61
CA ASN A 141 1.52 -2.88 -31.10
C ASN A 141 0.80 -1.60 -30.62
N PRO A 142 1.49 -0.58 -30.08
CA PRO A 142 0.84 0.69 -29.71
C PRO A 142 0.25 1.48 -30.89
N CYS A 143 0.29 0.93 -32.11
CA CYS A 143 -0.24 1.54 -33.33
C CYS A 143 0.41 2.91 -33.61
N LEU A 144 1.76 2.91 -33.60
CA LEU A 144 2.55 4.10 -33.91
C LEU A 144 2.26 4.58 -35.34
N ALA A 145 2.12 5.89 -35.49
CA ALA A 145 1.75 6.55 -36.74
C ALA A 145 2.96 7.32 -37.28
N TYR A 146 3.91 6.60 -37.91
CA TYR A 146 5.18 7.19 -38.31
C TYR A 146 5.01 8.34 -39.30
N CYS A 147 5.82 9.38 -39.12
CA CYS A 147 5.97 10.49 -40.06
C CYS A 147 7.28 10.38 -40.83
N TRP A 148 8.31 9.78 -40.21
CA TRP A 148 9.63 9.59 -40.80
C TRP A 148 10.23 8.23 -40.46
N LEU A 149 11.03 7.72 -41.40
CA LEU A 149 11.88 6.57 -41.11
C LEU A 149 13.07 6.99 -40.25
N ASP A 150 13.70 8.13 -40.56
CA ASP A 150 14.98 8.57 -40.00
C ASP A 150 14.91 9.88 -39.22
N LEU A 151 15.84 10.10 -38.29
CA LEU A 151 15.94 11.31 -37.48
C LEU A 151 16.31 12.55 -38.30
N ASN A 152 16.97 12.37 -39.44
CA ASN A 152 17.27 13.47 -40.35
C ASN A 152 16.07 13.86 -41.23
N ARG A 153 14.93 13.16 -41.07
CA ARG A 153 13.66 13.42 -41.76
C ARG A 153 13.80 13.36 -43.28
N THR A 154 14.72 12.52 -43.76
CA THR A 154 15.02 12.34 -45.17
C THR A 154 13.94 11.53 -45.87
N PHE A 155 13.38 10.52 -45.18
CA PHE A 155 12.40 9.61 -45.73
C PHE A 155 11.07 9.81 -45.01
N GLU A 156 10.08 10.26 -45.79
CA GLU A 156 8.74 10.57 -45.28
C GLU A 156 7.86 9.32 -45.35
N MET A 157 6.99 9.14 -44.36
CA MET A 157 6.14 7.94 -44.22
C MET A 157 4.66 8.24 -43.93
N ALA A 158 4.25 9.49 -43.73
CA ALA A 158 2.85 9.78 -43.42
C ALA A 158 1.90 9.41 -44.57
N HIS A 159 0.68 8.98 -44.24
CA HIS A 159 -0.30 8.56 -45.25
C HIS A 159 -0.72 9.66 -46.22
N THR A 160 -0.69 10.93 -45.83
CA THR A 160 -1.06 12.04 -46.71
C THR A 160 -0.02 13.15 -46.69
N ALA A 161 0.04 13.93 -47.77
CA ALA A 161 0.89 15.12 -47.86
C ALA A 161 0.56 16.17 -46.78
N LYS A 162 -0.74 16.34 -46.48
CA LYS A 162 -1.21 17.27 -45.45
C LYS A 162 -0.80 16.80 -44.04
N ARG A 163 -0.93 15.51 -43.73
CA ARG A 163 -0.41 14.95 -42.47
C ARG A 163 1.10 15.09 -42.36
N GLN A 164 1.85 14.85 -43.43
CA GLN A 164 3.30 15.03 -43.42
C GLN A 164 3.70 16.48 -43.11
N ALA A 165 3.00 17.46 -43.69
CA ALA A 165 3.19 18.87 -43.37
C ALA A 165 2.83 19.17 -41.90
N ARG A 166 1.75 18.58 -41.38
CA ARG A 166 1.38 18.67 -39.97
C ARG A 166 2.48 18.11 -39.07
N CYS A 167 3.00 16.91 -39.35
CA CYS A 167 4.12 16.33 -38.60
C CYS A 167 5.31 17.30 -38.52
N THR A 168 5.67 17.91 -39.66
CA THR A 168 6.79 18.86 -39.78
C THR A 168 6.58 20.12 -38.93
N ASN A 169 5.33 20.53 -38.70
CA ASN A 169 5.00 21.72 -37.94
C ASN A 169 4.87 21.48 -36.43
N VAL A 170 4.35 20.31 -36.00
CA VAL A 170 3.96 20.09 -34.59
C VAL A 170 4.54 18.83 -33.94
N GLU A 171 5.01 17.82 -34.69
CA GLU A 171 5.48 16.53 -34.14
C GLU A 171 7.00 16.38 -34.11
N LEU A 172 7.76 17.43 -34.48
CA LEU A 172 9.22 17.36 -34.58
C LEU A 172 9.91 16.85 -33.31
N HIS A 173 9.37 17.22 -32.15
CA HIS A 173 9.94 16.90 -30.85
C HIS A 173 9.45 15.56 -30.27
N ASN A 174 8.49 14.91 -30.91
CA ASN A 174 7.90 13.65 -30.46
C ASN A 174 8.65 12.46 -31.04
N GLY A 175 9.28 11.64 -30.21
CA GLY A 175 10.00 10.44 -30.65
C GLY A 175 9.10 9.37 -31.28
N ALA A 176 7.82 9.33 -30.93
CA ALA A 176 6.89 8.27 -31.36
C ALA A 176 6.63 8.24 -32.87
N VAL A 177 6.91 9.33 -33.58
CA VAL A 177 6.70 9.44 -35.04
C VAL A 177 7.94 9.08 -35.88
N TYR A 178 9.04 8.66 -35.25
CA TYR A 178 10.29 8.29 -35.90
C TYR A 178 10.57 6.79 -35.75
N MET A 179 10.52 6.05 -36.86
CA MET A 179 10.72 4.60 -36.82
C MET A 179 12.15 4.19 -36.44
N GLU A 180 13.16 4.97 -36.84
CA GLU A 180 14.57 4.75 -36.49
C GLU A 180 14.80 4.63 -34.98
N LEU A 181 14.03 5.34 -34.16
CA LEU A 181 14.21 5.30 -32.71
C LEU A 181 13.91 3.92 -32.11
N VAL A 182 12.90 3.23 -32.66
CA VAL A 182 12.57 1.85 -32.31
C VAL A 182 13.63 0.89 -32.88
N ILE A 183 14.01 1.09 -34.15
CA ILE A 183 14.98 0.23 -34.85
C ILE A 183 16.35 0.23 -34.14
N ARG A 184 16.86 1.41 -33.78
CA ARG A 184 18.19 1.59 -33.20
C ARG A 184 18.28 1.07 -31.76
N ASN A 185 17.15 1.01 -31.05
CA ASN A 185 17.05 0.42 -29.72
C ASN A 185 16.58 -1.04 -29.74
N SER A 186 16.47 -1.65 -30.91
CA SER A 186 16.20 -3.08 -31.07
C SER A 186 17.50 -3.87 -31.34
N PRO A 187 17.54 -5.19 -31.06
CA PRO A 187 18.69 -6.03 -31.36
C PRO A 187 19.15 -5.96 -32.83
N TYR A 188 20.43 -6.26 -33.08
CA TYR A 188 20.97 -6.34 -34.43
C TYR A 188 20.17 -7.33 -35.28
N GLY A 189 19.89 -6.98 -36.54
CA GLY A 189 19.07 -7.80 -37.43
C GLY A 189 17.57 -7.81 -37.13
N CYS A 190 17.05 -6.93 -36.26
CA CYS A 190 15.63 -6.89 -35.91
C CYS A 190 14.66 -6.85 -37.11
N LEU A 191 15.02 -6.16 -38.20
CA LEU A 191 14.18 -6.08 -39.40
C LEU A 191 14.11 -7.40 -40.18
N THR A 192 15.15 -8.25 -40.10
CA THR A 192 15.20 -9.54 -40.81
C THR A 192 14.67 -10.69 -39.98
N THR A 193 14.69 -10.56 -38.65
CA THR A 193 14.12 -11.54 -37.71
C THR A 193 12.67 -11.24 -37.32
N SER A 194 12.15 -10.06 -37.69
CA SER A 194 10.77 -9.65 -37.50
C SER A 194 9.79 -10.63 -38.17
N THR A 195 8.63 -10.82 -37.54
CA THR A 195 7.48 -11.50 -38.17
C THR A 195 7.01 -10.80 -39.45
N TRP A 196 7.33 -9.50 -39.62
CA TRP A 196 7.02 -8.69 -40.78
C TRP A 196 8.19 -8.54 -41.76
N ALA A 197 9.28 -9.32 -41.63
CA ALA A 197 10.51 -9.14 -42.41
C ALA A 197 10.29 -9.08 -43.93
N SER A 198 9.41 -9.93 -44.47
CA SER A 198 9.09 -9.93 -45.90
C SER A 198 8.37 -8.65 -46.35
N ALA A 199 7.45 -8.14 -45.54
CA ALA A 199 6.75 -6.89 -45.80
C ALA A 199 7.69 -5.69 -45.66
N ILE A 200 8.54 -5.65 -44.63
CA ILE A 200 9.56 -4.61 -44.42
C ILE A 200 10.55 -4.57 -45.60
N GLU A 201 11.00 -5.73 -46.05
CA GLU A 201 11.93 -5.84 -47.18
C GLU A 201 11.31 -5.28 -48.46
N SER A 202 10.06 -5.65 -48.75
CA SER A 202 9.37 -5.22 -49.97
C SER A 202 8.94 -3.74 -49.97
N THR A 203 8.52 -3.21 -48.82
CA THR A 203 7.88 -1.89 -48.73
C THR A 203 8.78 -0.78 -48.20
N ILE A 204 9.89 -1.10 -47.54
CA ILE A 204 10.85 -0.13 -46.98
C ILE A 204 12.24 -0.35 -47.56
N LEU A 205 12.85 -1.52 -47.35
CA LEU A 205 14.28 -1.72 -47.65
C LEU A 205 14.57 -1.76 -49.15
N ALA A 206 13.76 -2.46 -49.96
CA ALA A 206 13.93 -2.49 -51.41
C ALA A 206 13.74 -1.12 -52.08
N PRO A 207 12.72 -0.32 -51.71
CA PRO A 207 12.61 1.08 -52.14
C PRO A 207 13.82 1.94 -51.77
N LEU A 208 14.35 1.83 -50.54
CA LEU A 208 15.52 2.61 -50.12
C LEU A 208 16.76 2.35 -50.99
N ARG A 209 16.97 1.12 -51.49
CA ARG A 209 18.09 0.82 -52.41
C ARG A 209 18.01 1.57 -53.74
N ARG A 210 16.83 2.09 -54.11
CA ARG A 210 16.59 2.84 -55.34
C ARG A 210 16.64 4.36 -55.12
N ILE A 211 16.65 4.82 -53.87
CA ILE A 211 16.68 6.24 -53.51
C ILE A 211 18.14 6.65 -53.21
N PRO A 212 18.65 7.77 -53.75
CA PRO A 212 20.07 8.13 -53.62
C PRO A 212 20.62 8.14 -52.19
N LYS A 213 19.88 8.71 -51.23
CA LYS A 213 20.27 8.73 -49.80
C LYS A 213 19.94 7.44 -49.04
N GLY A 214 19.16 6.53 -49.63
CA GLY A 214 18.73 5.31 -48.95
C GLY A 214 19.86 4.30 -48.75
N HIS A 215 20.85 4.27 -49.66
CA HIS A 215 22.03 3.43 -49.49
C HIS A 215 22.84 3.81 -48.24
N ASP A 216 23.02 5.12 -47.99
CA ASP A 216 23.74 5.62 -46.82
C ASP A 216 23.05 5.21 -45.52
N TRP A 217 21.72 5.28 -45.47
CA TRP A 217 20.94 4.84 -44.31
C TRP A 217 21.06 3.33 -44.07
N LEU A 218 21.02 2.52 -45.13
CA LEU A 218 21.19 1.06 -45.01
C LEU A 218 22.58 0.69 -44.46
N VAL A 219 23.63 1.35 -44.95
CA VAL A 219 25.00 1.15 -44.43
C VAL A 219 25.09 1.57 -42.96
N ALA A 220 24.49 2.71 -42.59
CA ALA A 220 24.45 3.18 -41.20
C ALA A 220 23.69 2.20 -40.29
N TYR A 221 22.58 1.63 -40.76
CA TYR A 221 21.81 0.61 -40.04
C TYR A 221 22.65 -0.65 -39.80
N ASP A 222 23.37 -1.15 -40.80
CA ASP A 222 24.22 -2.35 -40.69
C ASP A 222 25.45 -2.13 -39.78
N GLN A 223 25.95 -0.90 -39.69
CA GLN A 223 27.11 -0.54 -38.88
C GLN A 223 26.76 0.00 -37.49
N ARG A 224 25.46 0.01 -37.13
CA ARG A 224 25.01 0.60 -35.87
C ARG A 224 25.57 -0.12 -34.65
N THR A 225 25.85 0.64 -33.60
CA THR A 225 26.17 0.13 -32.27
C THR A 225 25.08 0.54 -31.29
N ILE A 226 24.77 -0.34 -30.33
CA ILE A 226 23.78 -0.04 -29.28
C ILE A 226 24.48 0.82 -28.23
N PHE A 227 24.05 2.08 -28.11
CA PHE A 227 24.58 3.01 -27.12
C PHE A 227 24.09 2.69 -25.70
N THR A 228 24.73 3.28 -24.69
CA THR A 228 24.17 3.31 -23.34
C THR A 228 22.88 4.14 -23.31
N ILE A 229 22.01 3.95 -22.32
CA ILE A 229 20.76 4.73 -22.22
C ILE A 229 21.05 6.23 -22.10
N SER A 230 22.12 6.63 -21.40
CA SER A 230 22.49 8.04 -21.29
C SER A 230 22.96 8.64 -22.62
N ASP A 231 23.78 7.91 -23.38
CA ASP A 231 24.28 8.38 -24.67
C ASP A 231 23.15 8.43 -25.71
N GLU A 232 22.19 7.50 -25.61
CA GLU A 232 20.94 7.51 -26.38
C GLU A 232 20.13 8.77 -26.16
N VAL A 233 19.88 9.15 -24.89
CA VAL A 233 19.14 10.36 -24.55
C VAL A 233 19.83 11.61 -25.13
N VAL A 234 21.15 11.68 -25.05
CA VAL A 234 21.93 12.78 -25.64
C VAL A 234 21.79 12.79 -27.16
N TYR A 235 21.84 11.63 -27.80
CA TYR A 235 21.68 11.51 -29.24
C TYR A 235 20.29 11.91 -29.72
N TRP A 236 19.23 11.50 -29.02
CA TRP A 236 17.84 11.90 -29.33
C TRP A 236 17.66 13.40 -29.17
N SER A 237 18.16 13.95 -28.07
CA SER A 237 18.07 15.38 -27.76
C SER A 237 18.83 16.24 -28.75
N SER A 238 19.98 15.77 -29.26
CA SER A 238 20.76 16.50 -30.27
C SER A 238 20.06 16.57 -31.63
N HIS A 239 19.14 15.64 -31.91
CA HIS A 239 18.25 15.66 -33.08
C HIS A 239 16.92 16.36 -32.80
N GLY A 240 16.78 17.00 -31.64
CA GLY A 240 15.61 17.80 -31.28
C GLY A 240 14.45 17.00 -30.70
N ILE A 241 14.60 15.71 -30.42
CA ILE A 241 13.56 14.91 -29.75
C ILE A 241 13.56 15.24 -28.26
N GLN A 242 12.38 15.51 -27.69
CA GLN A 242 12.25 15.95 -26.29
C GLN A 242 11.42 14.99 -25.44
N TYR A 243 10.43 14.33 -26.04
CA TYR A 243 9.52 13.44 -25.34
C TYR A 243 9.03 12.32 -26.26
N TRP A 244 8.42 11.30 -25.69
CA TRP A 244 7.67 10.28 -26.42
C TRP A 244 6.18 10.41 -26.11
N LEU A 245 5.34 10.53 -27.15
CA LEU A 245 3.89 10.69 -27.00
C LEU A 245 3.15 9.80 -27.99
N ASN A 246 2.41 8.81 -27.46
CA ASN A 246 1.60 7.91 -28.27
C ASN A 246 0.28 8.58 -28.68
N ASN A 247 -0.25 8.20 -29.85
CA ASN A 247 -1.65 8.45 -30.18
C ASN A 247 -2.53 7.51 -29.35
N MET A 248 -3.75 7.94 -29.04
CA MET A 248 -4.71 7.07 -28.41
C MET A 248 -5.17 5.97 -29.38
N GLN A 249 -5.19 4.74 -28.89
CA GLN A 249 -5.72 3.57 -29.58
C GLN A 249 -6.60 2.76 -28.62
N ASN A 250 -7.56 2.02 -29.16
CA ASN A 250 -8.41 1.14 -28.36
C ASN A 250 -8.49 -0.32 -28.89
N LEU A 251 -7.51 -0.76 -29.67
CA LEU A 251 -7.34 -2.19 -29.99
C LEU A 251 -6.95 -2.99 -28.74
N TYR A 252 -6.05 -2.43 -27.93
CA TYR A 252 -5.61 -2.99 -26.67
C TYR A 252 -6.15 -2.20 -25.51
N HIS A 253 -6.73 -2.88 -24.52
CA HIS A 253 -7.08 -2.31 -23.23
C HIS A 253 -5.82 -2.17 -22.37
N ASP A 254 -5.58 -0.96 -21.86
CA ASP A 254 -4.37 -0.60 -21.12
C ASP A 254 -4.25 -1.32 -19.77
N GLY A 255 -3.04 -1.78 -19.47
CA GLY A 255 -2.68 -2.41 -18.20
C GLY A 255 -2.14 -1.42 -17.18
N ILE A 256 -2.52 -1.59 -15.92
CA ILE A 256 -2.02 -0.82 -14.79
C ILE A 256 -1.77 -1.72 -13.58
N ASP A 257 -0.64 -1.50 -12.90
CA ASP A 257 -0.31 -2.12 -11.62
C ASP A 257 0.13 -1.03 -10.65
N ASP A 258 -0.65 -0.77 -9.61
CA ASP A 258 -0.38 0.35 -8.69
C ASP A 258 -0.55 -0.07 -7.24
N SER A 259 0.38 0.37 -6.39
CA SER A 259 0.39 0.04 -4.97
C SER A 259 0.76 1.23 -4.08
N ILE A 260 0.36 1.16 -2.82
CA ILE A 260 0.80 2.09 -1.76
C ILE A 260 1.46 1.31 -0.64
N HIS A 261 2.36 1.95 0.10
CA HIS A 261 3.06 1.33 1.23
C HIS A 261 2.46 1.77 2.56
N ILE A 262 2.36 0.84 3.51
CA ILE A 262 2.03 1.13 4.90
C ILE A 262 3.28 0.90 5.75
N GLN A 263 3.69 1.92 6.50
CA GLN A 263 4.82 1.89 7.42
C GLN A 263 4.36 1.80 8.87
N ASN A 264 4.81 0.77 9.57
CA ASN A 264 4.54 0.59 11.00
C ASN A 264 5.61 1.29 11.88
N ALA A 265 5.42 1.26 13.21
CA ALA A 265 6.35 1.91 14.14
C ALA A 265 7.76 1.28 14.19
N LEU A 266 7.94 0.06 13.66
CA LEU A 266 9.24 -0.59 13.52
C LEU A 266 10.02 -0.07 12.29
N GLY A 267 9.40 0.78 11.47
CA GLY A 267 9.97 1.28 10.21
C GLY A 267 9.80 0.32 9.04
N TYR A 268 9.20 -0.86 9.25
CA TYR A 268 8.91 -1.80 8.16
C TYR A 268 7.78 -1.29 7.29
N THR A 269 7.98 -1.40 5.98
CA THR A 269 7.02 -1.03 4.94
C THR A 269 6.52 -2.26 4.23
N GLN A 270 5.22 -2.36 4.00
CA GLN A 270 4.61 -3.40 3.16
C GLN A 270 3.65 -2.75 2.17
N SER A 271 3.54 -3.30 0.97
CA SER A 271 2.67 -2.80 -0.10
C SER A 271 1.26 -3.37 0.01
N ILE A 272 0.28 -2.56 -0.38
CA ILE A 272 -1.09 -2.99 -0.69
C ILE A 272 -1.44 -2.52 -2.10
N GLY A 273 -2.10 -3.38 -2.87
CA GLY A 273 -2.55 -3.08 -4.23
C GLY A 273 -3.71 -2.09 -4.22
N THR A 274 -3.63 -1.07 -5.07
CA THR A 274 -4.68 -0.04 -5.22
C THR A 274 -5.34 -0.06 -6.59
N LYS A 275 -4.63 -0.51 -7.63
CA LYS A 275 -5.16 -0.69 -8.98
C LYS A 275 -4.50 -1.91 -9.61
N LYS A 276 -5.29 -2.75 -10.27
CA LYS A 276 -4.77 -3.87 -11.07
C LYS A 276 -5.66 -4.11 -12.27
N VAL A 277 -5.10 -3.93 -13.46
CA VAL A 277 -5.68 -4.34 -14.74
C VAL A 277 -4.56 -4.94 -15.59
N SER A 278 -4.80 -6.12 -16.14
CA SER A 278 -3.88 -6.74 -17.09
C SER A 278 -4.14 -6.23 -18.50
N LEU A 279 -3.07 -6.05 -19.28
CA LEU A 279 -3.16 -5.78 -20.72
C LEU A 279 -4.01 -6.88 -21.40
N SER A 280 -4.98 -6.48 -22.20
CA SER A 280 -5.80 -7.42 -22.98
C SER A 280 -6.15 -6.87 -24.36
N LEU A 281 -6.32 -7.76 -25.34
CA LEU A 281 -6.78 -7.41 -26.68
C LEU A 281 -8.31 -7.32 -26.69
N ARG A 282 -8.87 -6.17 -27.12
CA ARG A 282 -10.34 -5.95 -27.19
C ARG A 282 -11.01 -6.64 -28.39
N GLY A 283 -10.21 -7.10 -29.34
CA GLY A 283 -10.66 -7.71 -30.60
C GLY A 283 -10.90 -6.68 -31.71
N VAL A 284 -10.76 -7.12 -32.96
CA VAL A 284 -10.85 -6.24 -34.15
C VAL A 284 -12.22 -5.58 -34.29
N GLY A 285 -13.30 -6.28 -33.92
CA GLY A 285 -14.66 -5.72 -33.96
C GLY A 285 -14.90 -4.56 -32.98
N SER A 286 -14.03 -4.39 -31.98
CA SER A 286 -14.11 -3.33 -30.98
C SER A 286 -13.08 -2.20 -31.21
N TRP A 287 -12.28 -2.28 -32.29
CA TRP A 287 -11.20 -1.34 -32.58
C TRP A 287 -11.72 -0.14 -33.38
N SER A 288 -12.45 0.75 -32.72
CA SER A 288 -13.00 1.95 -33.39
C SER A 288 -11.93 2.95 -33.84
N THR A 289 -10.79 3.05 -33.14
CA THR A 289 -9.70 3.95 -33.56
C THR A 289 -8.95 3.50 -34.81
N LEU A 290 -9.27 2.32 -35.39
CA LEU A 290 -8.77 1.86 -36.68
C LEU A 290 -8.98 2.92 -37.78
N LEU A 291 -10.11 3.62 -37.74
CA LEU A 291 -10.42 4.68 -38.71
C LEU A 291 -9.48 5.89 -38.60
N ALA A 292 -8.89 6.14 -37.44
CA ALA A 292 -7.91 7.21 -37.28
C ALA A 292 -6.53 6.78 -37.75
N ASN A 293 -6.08 5.60 -37.33
CA ASN A 293 -4.82 4.99 -37.74
C ASN A 293 -4.96 3.46 -37.78
N ILE A 294 -4.62 2.85 -38.92
CA ILE A 294 -4.63 1.40 -39.11
C ILE A 294 -3.38 0.72 -38.55
N GLY A 295 -2.37 1.47 -38.13
CA GLY A 295 -1.14 0.94 -37.54
C GLY A 295 -0.18 0.35 -38.56
N VAL A 296 1.12 0.46 -38.27
CA VAL A 296 2.19 0.12 -39.21
C VAL A 296 2.15 -1.32 -39.74
N PHE A 297 1.61 -2.27 -38.98
CA PHE A 297 1.47 -3.65 -39.44
C PHE A 297 0.49 -3.77 -40.61
N ASN A 298 -0.62 -3.03 -40.58
CA ASN A 298 -1.56 -2.99 -41.70
C ASN A 298 -0.96 -2.22 -42.88
N ASP A 299 -0.18 -1.17 -42.62
CA ASP A 299 0.53 -0.42 -43.67
C ASP A 299 1.49 -1.35 -44.44
N LEU A 300 2.30 -2.13 -43.70
CA LEU A 300 3.26 -3.09 -44.23
C LEU A 300 2.58 -4.16 -45.10
N VAL A 301 1.52 -4.80 -44.58
CA VAL A 301 0.81 -5.86 -45.30
C VAL A 301 0.11 -5.34 -46.54
N SER A 302 -0.59 -4.21 -46.40
CA SER A 302 -1.34 -3.61 -47.51
C SER A 302 -0.40 -3.20 -48.63
N CYS A 303 0.72 -2.54 -48.31
CA CYS A 303 1.68 -2.15 -49.34
C CYS A 303 2.45 -3.32 -49.93
N GLN A 304 2.73 -4.37 -49.16
CA GLN A 304 3.31 -5.58 -49.73
C GLN A 304 2.36 -6.19 -50.79
N TYR A 305 1.07 -6.27 -50.49
CA TYR A 305 0.07 -6.81 -51.41
C TYR A 305 -0.11 -5.95 -52.67
N LEU A 306 -0.16 -4.63 -52.51
CA LEU A 306 -0.38 -3.68 -53.61
C LEU A 306 0.91 -3.35 -54.39
N GLY A 307 2.08 -3.80 -53.92
CA GLY A 307 3.37 -3.45 -54.49
C GLY A 307 3.78 -1.99 -54.26
N CYS A 308 3.22 -1.35 -53.23
CA CYS A 308 3.57 0.02 -52.86
C CYS A 308 4.72 0.12 -51.86
N SER A 309 5.34 1.29 -51.83
CA SER A 309 6.37 1.67 -50.86
C SER A 309 5.76 2.52 -49.74
N LEU A 310 6.16 2.27 -48.50
CA LEU A 310 5.85 3.14 -47.35
C LEU A 310 6.70 4.40 -47.33
N ILE A 311 7.80 4.43 -48.09
CA ILE A 311 8.59 5.64 -48.31
C ILE A 311 7.91 6.48 -49.39
N ARG A 312 7.44 7.67 -49.04
CA ARG A 312 6.66 8.55 -49.94
C ARG A 312 7.45 9.00 -51.16
N GLN A 313 8.76 9.21 -51.02
CA GLN A 313 9.65 9.62 -52.11
C GLN A 313 9.96 8.50 -53.12
N ALA A 314 9.56 7.26 -52.85
CA ALA A 314 9.75 6.17 -53.81
C ALA A 314 8.81 6.33 -55.02
N ASN A 315 9.24 5.83 -56.19
CA ASN A 315 8.47 5.90 -57.42
C ASN A 315 7.23 4.99 -57.46
N ASN A 316 7.08 4.12 -56.46
CA ASN A 316 5.92 3.26 -56.24
C ASN A 316 5.28 3.52 -54.86
N SER A 317 5.40 4.73 -54.31
CA SER A 317 4.60 5.09 -53.13
C SER A 317 3.10 5.07 -53.44
N VAL A 318 2.25 5.02 -52.40
CA VAL A 318 0.78 5.05 -52.55
C VAL A 318 0.34 6.22 -53.43
N ASP A 319 0.85 7.42 -53.13
CA ASP A 319 0.60 8.64 -53.92
C ASP A 319 1.07 8.48 -55.39
N ALA A 320 2.25 7.90 -55.63
CA ALA A 320 2.82 7.74 -56.97
C ALA A 320 2.07 6.72 -57.84
N LEU A 321 1.43 5.74 -57.21
CA LEU A 321 0.56 4.76 -57.89
C LEU A 321 -0.85 5.31 -58.13
N GLY A 322 -1.18 6.49 -57.62
CA GLY A 322 -2.52 7.09 -57.70
C GLY A 322 -3.54 6.39 -56.82
N LEU A 323 -3.08 5.71 -55.74
CA LEU A 323 -3.92 5.03 -54.76
C LEU A 323 -4.23 5.96 -53.58
N SER A 324 -5.32 5.66 -52.87
CA SER A 324 -5.80 6.34 -51.67
C SER A 324 -5.73 5.41 -50.46
N TRP A 325 -5.11 5.86 -49.37
CA TRP A 325 -5.14 5.13 -48.09
C TRP A 325 -6.56 4.90 -47.57
N VAL A 326 -7.49 5.78 -47.92
CA VAL A 326 -8.88 5.64 -47.49
C VAL A 326 -9.68 4.78 -48.44
N ASP A 327 -9.65 5.07 -49.73
CA ASP A 327 -10.59 4.48 -50.69
C ASP A 327 -10.12 3.13 -51.23
N ASP A 328 -8.80 2.89 -51.30
CA ASP A 328 -8.23 1.66 -51.86
C ASP A 328 -7.68 0.70 -50.78
N ILE A 329 -7.28 1.22 -49.62
CA ILE A 329 -6.67 0.42 -48.53
C ILE A 329 -7.63 0.18 -47.37
N LEU A 330 -8.08 1.24 -46.68
CA LEU A 330 -9.01 1.10 -45.56
C LEU A 330 -10.41 0.64 -46.02
N VAL A 331 -10.91 1.23 -47.10
CA VAL A 331 -12.22 0.99 -47.71
C VAL A 331 -13.35 1.04 -46.66
N PRO A 332 -13.58 2.19 -45.98
CA PRO A 332 -14.58 2.27 -44.92
C PRO A 332 -16.03 2.17 -45.44
N GLY A 333 -16.25 2.22 -46.76
CA GLY A 333 -17.57 2.24 -47.38
C GLY A 333 -18.13 3.66 -47.53
N VAL A 334 -19.42 3.76 -47.84
CA VAL A 334 -20.10 5.05 -48.07
C VAL A 334 -21.27 5.20 -47.09
N SER A 335 -21.19 6.23 -46.26
CA SER A 335 -22.29 6.69 -45.40
C SER A 335 -22.26 8.22 -45.28
N PRO A 336 -23.39 8.87 -44.97
CA PRO A 336 -23.41 10.30 -44.65
C PRO A 336 -22.41 10.68 -43.55
N GLY A 337 -22.31 9.86 -42.50
CA GLY A 337 -21.36 10.08 -41.41
C GLY A 337 -19.90 10.08 -41.87
N ILE A 338 -19.52 9.14 -42.74
CA ILE A 338 -18.15 9.06 -43.30
C ILE A 338 -17.83 10.34 -44.06
N THR A 339 -18.72 10.77 -44.95
CA THR A 339 -18.54 11.99 -45.74
C THR A 339 -18.42 13.22 -44.85
N LEU A 340 -19.27 13.36 -43.82
CA LEU A 340 -19.23 14.49 -42.90
C LEU A 340 -17.93 14.55 -42.09
N VAL A 341 -17.45 13.41 -41.56
CA VAL A 341 -16.19 13.36 -40.81
C VAL A 341 -15.01 13.71 -41.70
N GLN A 342 -14.98 13.19 -42.93
CA GLN A 342 -13.93 13.51 -43.88
C GLN A 342 -13.90 14.98 -44.28
N GLN A 343 -15.08 15.62 -44.42
CA GLN A 343 -15.18 17.04 -44.74
C GLN A 343 -14.76 17.95 -43.58
N VAL A 344 -15.08 17.57 -42.34
CA VAL A 344 -14.81 18.42 -41.17
C VAL A 344 -13.41 18.17 -40.61
N ILE A 345 -13.04 16.93 -40.34
CA ILE A 345 -11.76 16.57 -39.70
C ILE A 345 -10.71 16.28 -40.75
N GLY A 346 -11.01 15.37 -41.68
CA GLY A 346 -10.11 14.97 -42.76
C GLY A 346 -10.21 13.47 -43.08
N PRO A 347 -9.44 13.00 -44.07
CA PRO A 347 -9.45 11.61 -44.47
C PRO A 347 -9.12 10.69 -43.29
N PHE A 348 -9.83 9.57 -43.20
CA PHE A 348 -9.50 8.47 -42.28
C PHE A 348 -8.06 7.97 -42.55
N THR A 349 -7.47 7.25 -41.61
CA THR A 349 -6.04 6.84 -41.60
C THR A 349 -5.03 7.99 -41.44
N ALA A 350 -5.47 9.25 -41.43
CA ALA A 350 -4.63 10.44 -41.28
C ALA A 350 -5.05 11.34 -40.10
N ILE A 351 -5.73 10.77 -39.10
CA ILE A 351 -6.22 11.48 -37.92
C ILE A 351 -5.37 11.08 -36.71
N ASP A 352 -4.75 12.06 -36.06
CA ASP A 352 -4.01 11.84 -34.82
C ASP A 352 -4.94 12.13 -33.61
N ILE A 353 -5.12 11.15 -32.72
CA ILE A 353 -5.94 11.29 -31.50
C ILE A 353 -5.03 11.57 -30.31
N LYS A 354 -5.04 12.80 -29.81
CA LYS A 354 -4.16 13.26 -28.73
C LYS A 354 -4.92 13.50 -27.43
N TRP A 355 -4.31 13.13 -26.31
CA TRP A 355 -4.82 13.43 -24.97
C TRP A 355 -4.75 14.93 -24.68
N VAL A 356 -5.82 15.48 -24.07
CA VAL A 356 -5.82 16.87 -23.61
C VAL A 356 -5.51 16.91 -22.11
N VAL A 357 -4.41 17.57 -21.76
CA VAL A 357 -3.97 17.73 -20.37
C VAL A 357 -4.90 18.66 -19.61
N LYS A 358 -5.24 18.28 -18.37
CA LYS A 358 -6.08 19.08 -17.46
C LYS A 358 -5.34 20.36 -17.02
N PRO A 359 -5.95 21.55 -17.11
CA PRO A 359 -5.34 22.78 -16.62
C PRO A 359 -5.06 22.73 -15.11
N SER A 360 -3.85 23.07 -14.71
CA SER A 360 -3.42 23.07 -13.30
C SER A 360 -4.22 24.04 -12.43
N SER A 361 -4.73 25.13 -13.02
CA SER A 361 -5.60 26.11 -12.37
C SER A 361 -6.94 25.50 -11.96
N LEU A 362 -7.58 24.73 -12.85
CA LEU A 362 -8.85 24.04 -12.58
C LEU A 362 -8.67 22.89 -11.58
N LEU A 363 -7.58 22.11 -11.70
CA LEU A 363 -7.26 21.05 -10.74
C LEU A 363 -7.09 21.61 -9.33
N ARG A 364 -6.30 22.68 -9.17
CA ARG A 364 -6.09 23.34 -7.88
C ARG A 364 -7.39 23.91 -7.31
N PHE A 365 -8.25 24.45 -8.17
CA PHE A 365 -9.57 24.93 -7.73
C PHE A 365 -10.44 23.80 -7.18
N VAL A 366 -10.56 22.69 -7.91
CA VAL A 366 -11.35 21.52 -7.46
C VAL A 366 -10.81 20.93 -6.16
N GLN A 367 -9.48 20.85 -5.98
CA GLN A 367 -8.86 20.41 -4.73
C GLN A 367 -9.29 21.28 -3.54
N LEU A 368 -9.15 22.60 -3.68
CA LEU A 368 -9.51 23.55 -2.62
C LEU A 368 -11.01 23.54 -2.33
N TRP A 369 -11.83 23.44 -3.38
CA TRP A 369 -13.28 23.35 -3.27
C TRP A 369 -13.72 22.07 -2.54
N ARG A 370 -13.17 20.90 -2.90
CA ARG A 370 -13.46 19.62 -2.22
C ARG A 370 -13.04 19.65 -0.76
N ALA A 371 -11.86 20.20 -0.45
CA ALA A 371 -11.36 20.31 0.92
C ALA A 371 -12.32 21.11 1.82
N GLN A 372 -12.87 22.23 1.32
CA GLN A 372 -13.86 23.03 2.07
C GLN A 372 -15.23 22.37 2.13
N LEU A 373 -15.67 21.75 1.03
CA LEU A 373 -16.97 21.09 0.96
C LEU A 373 -17.05 19.93 1.95
N TYR A 374 -16.03 19.09 2.04
CA TYR A 374 -16.03 17.95 2.97
C TYR A 374 -16.08 18.36 4.45
N GLN A 375 -15.41 19.46 4.83
CA GLN A 375 -15.54 20.02 6.18
C GLN A 375 -17.00 20.42 6.50
N THR A 376 -17.73 20.90 5.50
CA THR A 376 -19.15 21.25 5.67
C THR A 376 -20.04 20.01 5.72
N LEU A 377 -19.78 19.02 4.85
CA LEU A 377 -20.57 17.78 4.76
C LEU A 377 -20.50 16.90 6.01
N THR A 378 -19.40 16.98 6.76
CA THR A 378 -19.26 16.24 8.03
C THR A 378 -20.01 16.86 9.20
N THR A 379 -20.30 18.17 9.14
CA THR A 379 -20.97 18.91 10.22
C THR A 379 -22.45 19.07 9.96
N GLN A 380 -22.87 19.08 8.70
CA GLN A 380 -24.26 19.24 8.29
C GLN A 380 -24.90 17.92 7.86
N THR A 381 -26.23 17.85 7.98
CA THR A 381 -27.05 16.76 7.43
C THR A 381 -27.88 17.29 6.24
N GLY A 382 -28.33 16.40 5.37
CA GLY A 382 -29.23 16.76 4.25
C GLY A 382 -28.57 16.85 2.87
N PHE A 383 -27.27 16.57 2.73
CA PHE A 383 -26.70 16.27 1.43
C PHE A 383 -27.04 14.83 1.05
N GLU A 384 -27.88 14.66 0.03
CA GLU A 384 -28.18 13.37 -0.58
C GLU A 384 -27.27 13.17 -1.79
N GLY A 385 -26.38 12.19 -1.74
CA GLY A 385 -25.47 11.87 -2.85
C GLY A 385 -26.15 11.06 -3.97
N THR A 386 -27.44 11.28 -4.22
CA THR A 386 -28.17 10.60 -5.29
C THR A 386 -27.63 11.02 -6.65
N VAL A 387 -27.57 10.07 -7.58
CA VAL A 387 -27.22 10.32 -8.98
C VAL A 387 -28.51 10.26 -9.78
N ALA A 388 -28.76 11.28 -10.60
CA ALA A 388 -29.89 11.33 -11.53
C ALA A 388 -29.37 11.37 -12.97
N THR A 389 -29.72 10.37 -13.76
CA THR A 389 -29.40 10.34 -15.20
C THR A 389 -30.41 11.18 -15.97
N VAL A 390 -29.92 12.09 -16.80
CA VAL A 390 -30.73 13.03 -17.59
C VAL A 390 -30.31 13.04 -19.05
N ASP A 391 -31.19 13.49 -19.94
CA ASP A 391 -31.04 13.49 -21.41
C ASP A 391 -31.09 14.92 -22.02
N PRO A 392 -30.18 15.84 -21.62
CA PRO A 392 -30.20 17.19 -22.10
C PRO A 392 -29.77 17.27 -23.57
N VAL A 393 -30.50 18.07 -24.35
CA VAL A 393 -30.21 18.36 -25.76
C VAL A 393 -29.96 19.87 -25.91
N PRO A 394 -28.86 20.29 -26.55
CA PRO A 394 -28.61 21.70 -26.84
C PRO A 394 -29.81 22.34 -27.57
N MET A 395 -30.22 23.54 -27.15
CA MET A 395 -31.45 24.16 -27.67
C MET A 395 -31.44 24.35 -29.18
N HIS A 396 -30.28 24.65 -29.75
CA HIS A 396 -30.10 24.83 -31.19
C HIS A 396 -30.28 23.53 -31.99
N TRP A 397 -30.20 22.36 -31.33
CA TRP A 397 -30.34 21.05 -31.96
C TRP A 397 -31.79 20.53 -31.94
N MET A 398 -32.66 21.08 -31.09
CA MET A 398 -34.07 20.69 -30.93
C MET A 398 -35.00 21.14 -32.08
N GLN A 399 -34.46 21.44 -33.26
CA GLN A 399 -35.25 21.90 -34.40
C GLN A 399 -35.97 20.73 -35.07
N GLY A 400 -37.28 20.87 -35.30
CA GLY A 400 -38.13 19.83 -35.87
C GLY A 400 -37.59 19.27 -37.20
N GLY A 401 -37.63 17.95 -37.34
CA GLY A 401 -37.15 17.23 -38.53
C GLY A 401 -35.64 17.01 -38.60
N THR A 402 -34.89 17.38 -37.55
CA THR A 402 -33.46 17.00 -37.43
C THR A 402 -33.35 15.56 -36.95
N GLN A 403 -32.56 14.74 -37.64
CA GLN A 403 -32.19 13.38 -37.22
C GLN A 403 -30.67 13.28 -37.08
N PHE A 404 -30.18 12.36 -36.26
CA PHE A 404 -28.78 12.26 -35.87
C PHE A 404 -28.20 10.90 -36.26
N TYR A 405 -27.06 10.91 -36.94
CA TYR A 405 -26.29 9.71 -37.28
C TYR A 405 -25.39 9.26 -36.12
N GLY A 406 -24.86 10.18 -35.31
CA GLY A 406 -24.02 9.86 -34.15
C GLY A 406 -23.11 11.01 -33.71
N GLY A 407 -22.51 10.88 -32.52
CA GLY A 407 -21.57 11.86 -31.96
C GLY A 407 -20.10 11.44 -31.97
N ASN A 408 -19.81 10.18 -32.30
CA ASN A 408 -18.47 9.64 -32.33
C ASN A 408 -17.93 9.65 -33.79
N PRO A 409 -16.88 10.44 -34.12
CA PRO A 409 -16.31 10.46 -35.48
C PRO A 409 -15.65 9.15 -35.90
N MET A 410 -15.30 8.28 -34.94
CA MET A 410 -14.76 6.93 -35.16
C MET A 410 -15.86 5.86 -35.32
N CYS A 411 -17.14 6.23 -35.18
CA CYS A 411 -18.29 5.36 -35.47
C CYS A 411 -19.25 6.01 -36.49
N PRO A 412 -18.79 6.33 -37.72
CA PRO A 412 -19.56 7.09 -38.71
C PRO A 412 -20.64 6.27 -39.45
N TYR A 413 -20.98 5.07 -38.96
CA TYR A 413 -21.85 4.10 -39.63
C TYR A 413 -23.31 4.17 -39.19
N GLY A 414 -23.63 5.07 -38.26
CA GLY A 414 -24.96 5.16 -37.68
C GLY A 414 -26.04 5.50 -38.71
N THR A 415 -27.24 5.00 -38.45
CA THR A 415 -28.46 5.36 -39.19
C THR A 415 -29.14 6.59 -38.58
N PRO A 416 -29.99 7.33 -39.31
CA PRO A 416 -30.67 8.50 -38.74
C PRO A 416 -31.57 8.12 -37.55
N GLN A 417 -31.30 8.70 -36.37
CA GLN A 417 -32.10 8.53 -35.15
C GLN A 417 -32.79 9.84 -34.76
N PRO A 418 -33.94 9.79 -34.07
CA PRO A 418 -34.65 10.99 -33.60
C PRO A 418 -34.02 11.61 -32.34
N TYR A 419 -32.99 10.98 -31.77
CA TYR A 419 -32.33 11.41 -30.54
C TYR A 419 -30.84 11.66 -30.77
N VAL A 420 -30.26 12.55 -29.97
CA VAL A 420 -28.82 12.79 -29.89
C VAL A 420 -28.14 11.57 -29.31
N GLN A 421 -26.95 11.21 -29.81
CA GLN A 421 -26.17 10.06 -29.34
C GLN A 421 -24.95 10.52 -28.53
N PRO A 422 -24.35 9.68 -27.66
CA PRO A 422 -23.13 10.01 -26.95
C PRO A 422 -21.99 10.47 -27.87
N SER A 423 -21.08 11.25 -27.29
CA SER A 423 -19.78 11.55 -27.90
C SER A 423 -18.87 10.32 -27.87
N PHE A 424 -17.68 10.45 -28.46
CA PHE A 424 -16.64 9.42 -28.49
C PHE A 424 -16.36 8.78 -27.12
N GLY A 425 -16.20 7.46 -27.06
CA GLY A 425 -15.73 6.75 -25.87
C GLY A 425 -14.61 5.76 -26.19
N TYR A 426 -13.64 5.63 -25.28
CA TYR A 426 -12.56 4.65 -25.41
C TYR A 426 -13.09 3.22 -25.59
N TYR A 427 -14.16 2.87 -24.87
CA TYR A 427 -14.77 1.53 -24.87
C TYR A 427 -15.81 1.31 -25.98
N ASP A 428 -16.01 2.26 -26.89
CA ASP A 428 -16.97 2.08 -27.99
C ASP A 428 -16.55 0.94 -28.92
N ASP A 429 -17.54 0.19 -29.40
CA ASP A 429 -17.45 -0.86 -30.41
C ASP A 429 -18.24 -0.54 -31.70
N CYS A 430 -18.83 0.67 -31.76
CA CYS A 430 -19.70 1.12 -32.85
C CYS A 430 -20.94 0.22 -33.11
N GLY A 431 -21.32 -0.65 -32.17
CA GLY A 431 -22.36 -1.66 -32.36
C GLY A 431 -23.79 -1.19 -32.08
N SER A 432 -23.96 -0.10 -31.30
CA SER A 432 -25.29 0.38 -30.90
C SER A 432 -25.41 1.90 -30.94
N GLN A 433 -26.58 2.40 -31.37
CA GLN A 433 -26.94 3.82 -31.33
C GLN A 433 -27.87 4.06 -30.14
N ILE A 434 -27.34 4.57 -29.04
CA ILE A 434 -28.11 4.84 -27.80
C ILE A 434 -28.37 6.34 -27.61
N PRO A 435 -29.44 6.73 -26.88
CA PRO A 435 -29.65 8.13 -26.51
C PRO A 435 -28.52 8.69 -25.63
N HIS A 436 -28.16 9.96 -25.84
CA HIS A 436 -27.20 10.68 -25.02
C HIS A 436 -27.76 10.94 -23.63
N THR A 437 -26.98 10.60 -22.61
CA THR A 437 -27.30 10.90 -21.22
C THR A 437 -26.11 11.50 -20.47
N ILE A 438 -26.43 12.23 -19.40
CA ILE A 438 -25.48 12.81 -18.45
C ILE A 438 -25.93 12.42 -17.04
N ASP A 439 -25.00 11.97 -16.21
CA ASP A 439 -25.27 11.65 -14.81
C ASP A 439 -25.04 12.89 -13.93
N LEU A 440 -26.10 13.36 -13.28
CA LEU A 440 -26.03 14.45 -12.32
C LEU A 440 -25.79 13.90 -10.92
N SER A 441 -24.52 13.86 -10.51
CA SER A 441 -24.15 13.59 -9.11
C SER A 441 -24.34 14.84 -8.25
N GLY A 442 -24.68 14.66 -6.96
CA GLY A 442 -24.79 15.80 -6.04
C GLY A 442 -23.55 16.71 -6.01
N PHE A 443 -22.34 16.14 -6.15
CA PHE A 443 -21.10 16.91 -6.26
C PHE A 443 -21.02 17.72 -7.56
N SER A 444 -21.32 17.10 -8.70
CA SER A 444 -21.30 17.79 -10.01
C SER A 444 -22.34 18.92 -10.08
N ILE A 445 -23.52 18.73 -9.47
CA ILE A 445 -24.57 19.76 -9.40
C ILE A 445 -24.08 20.96 -8.56
N LEU A 446 -23.58 20.71 -7.35
CA LEU A 446 -23.06 21.77 -6.48
C LEU A 446 -21.90 22.52 -7.12
N PHE A 447 -20.98 21.79 -7.77
CA PHE A 447 -19.87 22.40 -8.50
C PHE A 447 -20.38 23.30 -9.63
N SER A 448 -21.30 22.80 -10.45
CA SER A 448 -21.80 23.50 -11.64
C SER A 448 -22.62 24.73 -11.27
N MET A 449 -23.39 24.68 -10.18
CA MET A 449 -24.17 25.82 -9.69
C MET A 449 -23.29 27.02 -9.27
N LEU A 450 -22.01 26.82 -8.93
CA LEU A 450 -21.10 27.92 -8.61
C LEU A 450 -20.82 28.83 -9.81
N TRP A 451 -20.92 28.29 -11.02
CA TRP A 451 -20.59 29.00 -12.26
C TRP A 451 -21.80 29.64 -12.91
N MET A 452 -23.02 29.25 -12.50
CA MET A 452 -24.24 29.75 -13.13
C MET A 452 -24.63 31.12 -12.56
N PRO A 453 -24.95 32.10 -13.43
CA PRO A 453 -25.46 33.39 -12.96
C PRO A 453 -26.85 33.22 -12.35
N SER A 454 -27.22 34.11 -11.43
CA SER A 454 -28.53 34.11 -10.76
C SER A 454 -29.72 34.30 -11.71
N SER A 455 -29.48 34.73 -12.95
CA SER A 455 -30.49 34.84 -14.01
C SER A 455 -30.93 33.50 -14.60
N VAL A 456 -30.12 32.43 -14.49
CA VAL A 456 -30.45 31.10 -15.01
C VAL A 456 -31.19 30.29 -13.95
N SER A 457 -32.45 29.99 -14.20
CA SER A 457 -33.31 29.24 -13.27
C SER A 457 -33.28 27.73 -13.52
N VAL A 458 -33.58 26.93 -12.49
CA VAL A 458 -33.67 25.45 -12.60
C VAL A 458 -34.62 25.00 -13.72
N PRO A 459 -35.83 25.60 -13.90
CA PRO A 459 -36.69 25.26 -15.02
C PRO A 459 -36.03 25.47 -16.39
N ASN A 460 -35.22 26.51 -16.57
CA ASN A 460 -34.55 26.77 -17.85
C ASN A 460 -33.50 25.71 -18.17
N ILE A 461 -32.76 25.25 -17.15
CA ILE A 461 -31.77 24.17 -17.29
C ILE A 461 -32.49 22.88 -17.65
N CYS A 462 -33.49 22.48 -16.86
CA CYS A 462 -34.17 21.20 -17.04
C CYS A 462 -35.11 21.15 -18.24
N ALA A 463 -35.53 22.30 -18.80
CA ALA A 463 -36.28 22.35 -20.06
C ALA A 463 -35.47 21.88 -21.27
N MET A 464 -34.15 21.71 -21.13
CA MET A 464 -33.30 21.13 -22.16
C MET A 464 -33.35 19.59 -22.20
N CYS A 465 -33.85 18.95 -21.14
CA CYS A 465 -34.05 17.51 -21.12
C CYS A 465 -35.24 17.12 -22.00
N ASP A 466 -35.09 16.11 -22.84
CA ASP A 466 -36.16 15.64 -23.72
C ASP A 466 -37.23 14.88 -22.91
N THR A 467 -36.83 13.79 -22.23
CA THR A 467 -37.75 12.93 -21.48
C THR A 467 -37.59 13.03 -19.97
N THR A 468 -36.45 13.54 -19.48
CA THR A 468 -36.07 13.47 -18.05
C THR A 468 -36.24 14.78 -17.26
N VAL A 469 -37.02 15.74 -17.77
CA VAL A 469 -37.26 17.07 -17.13
C VAL A 469 -37.60 16.96 -15.64
N ARG A 470 -38.45 16.00 -15.25
CA ARG A 470 -38.85 15.79 -13.85
C ARG A 470 -37.69 15.33 -12.97
N ALA A 471 -36.90 14.35 -13.44
CA ALA A 471 -35.75 13.84 -12.70
C ALA A 471 -34.68 14.92 -12.54
N CYS A 472 -34.39 15.69 -13.60
CA CYS A 472 -33.52 16.86 -13.55
C CYS A 472 -33.99 17.87 -12.49
N THR A 473 -35.27 18.25 -12.55
CA THR A 473 -35.83 19.26 -11.64
C THR A 473 -35.74 18.80 -10.19
N GLN A 474 -36.05 17.53 -9.92
CA GLN A 474 -35.95 16.95 -8.57
C GLN A 474 -34.50 16.98 -8.05
N ALA A 475 -33.54 16.52 -8.85
CA ALA A 475 -32.12 16.46 -8.46
C ALA A 475 -31.55 17.86 -8.15
N LEU A 476 -31.83 18.84 -9.01
CA LEU A 476 -31.38 20.23 -8.81
C LEU A 476 -32.03 20.87 -7.58
N LEU A 477 -33.34 20.70 -7.39
CA LEU A 477 -34.04 21.24 -6.22
C LEU A 477 -33.60 20.59 -4.91
N GLN A 478 -33.30 19.29 -4.90
CA GLN A 478 -32.75 18.59 -3.74
C GLN A 478 -31.37 19.15 -3.37
N SER A 479 -30.48 19.30 -4.36
CA SER A 479 -29.15 19.85 -4.13
C SER A 479 -29.17 21.32 -3.70
N GLN A 480 -30.13 22.13 -4.17
CA GLN A 480 -30.32 23.51 -3.71
C GLN A 480 -30.78 23.64 -2.26
N ARG A 481 -31.37 22.60 -1.66
CA ARG A 481 -31.72 22.61 -0.22
C ARG A 481 -30.48 22.54 0.65
N PHE A 482 -29.40 21.94 0.15
CA PHE A 482 -28.12 21.93 0.83
C PHE A 482 -27.45 23.31 0.69
N LYS A 483 -27.56 24.12 1.75
CA LYS A 483 -26.89 25.42 1.86
C LYS A 483 -25.68 25.28 2.77
N PRO A 484 -24.45 25.19 2.22
CA PRO A 484 -23.27 25.06 3.04
C PRO A 484 -23.13 26.27 3.98
N THR A 485 -22.97 26.04 5.29
CA THR A 485 -22.76 27.12 6.28
C THR A 485 -21.32 27.59 6.21
N GLY A 486 -21.01 28.35 5.18
CA GLY A 486 -19.70 28.93 4.93
C GLY A 486 -19.62 29.49 3.52
N ASN A 487 -18.77 30.49 3.31
CA ASN A 487 -18.38 30.89 1.96
C ASN A 487 -17.46 29.80 1.39
N ILE A 488 -18.03 28.66 0.97
CA ILE A 488 -17.32 27.72 0.09
C ILE A 488 -16.91 28.55 -1.12
N LEU A 489 -15.60 28.63 -1.36
CA LEU A 489 -14.92 29.52 -2.32
C LEU A 489 -15.86 30.03 -3.43
N ALA A 490 -16.29 31.29 -3.32
CA ALA A 490 -16.71 32.08 -4.46
C ALA A 490 -15.48 32.89 -4.90
N PRO A 491 -14.73 32.46 -5.94
CA PRO A 491 -13.47 33.11 -6.26
C PRO A 491 -13.69 34.52 -6.81
N ALA A 492 -12.85 35.47 -6.39
CA ALA A 492 -12.65 36.73 -7.11
C ALA A 492 -11.97 36.53 -8.50
N SER A 493 -11.52 35.30 -8.81
CA SER A 493 -10.77 34.91 -10.02
C SER A 493 -11.51 33.90 -10.91
N MET A 494 -12.85 33.82 -10.88
CA MET A 494 -13.58 32.90 -11.76
C MET A 494 -13.33 33.20 -13.23
N THR A 495 -13.16 34.46 -13.61
CA THR A 495 -12.93 34.87 -15.01
C THR A 495 -11.72 34.20 -15.65
N THR A 496 -10.60 34.05 -14.93
CA THR A 496 -9.40 33.37 -15.46
C THR A 496 -9.61 31.87 -15.60
N LEU A 497 -10.30 31.23 -14.64
CA LEU A 497 -10.62 29.80 -14.70
C LEU A 497 -11.56 29.47 -15.85
N VAL A 498 -12.54 30.34 -16.10
CA VAL A 498 -13.43 30.23 -17.27
C VAL A 498 -12.64 30.41 -18.56
N GLN A 499 -11.73 31.37 -18.63
CA GLN A 499 -10.89 31.58 -19.80
C GLN A 499 -10.01 30.35 -20.10
N ASP A 500 -9.40 29.75 -19.07
CA ASP A 500 -8.62 28.52 -19.20
C ASP A 500 -9.49 27.36 -19.74
N ALA A 501 -10.71 27.20 -19.23
CA ALA A 501 -11.65 26.17 -19.71
C ALA A 501 -12.10 26.40 -21.16
N VAL A 502 -12.41 27.65 -21.52
CA VAL A 502 -12.84 28.03 -22.89
C VAL A 502 -11.68 27.91 -23.88
N ALA A 503 -10.44 28.19 -23.47
CA ALA A 503 -9.25 28.10 -24.31
C ALA A 503 -8.96 26.67 -24.83
N LEU A 504 -9.43 25.63 -24.12
CA LEU A 504 -9.34 24.24 -24.57
C LEU A 504 -10.24 23.92 -25.77
N ASN A 505 -11.24 24.78 -26.05
CA ASN A 505 -12.19 24.66 -27.15
C ASN A 505 -12.90 23.28 -27.18
N ILE A 506 -13.28 22.76 -26.02
CA ILE A 506 -13.95 21.47 -25.91
C ILE A 506 -15.41 21.61 -26.34
N CYS A 507 -15.86 20.71 -27.21
CA CYS A 507 -17.21 20.70 -27.73
C CYS A 507 -17.82 19.29 -27.78
N PHE A 508 -19.13 19.25 -27.99
CA PHE A 508 -19.85 18.09 -28.50
C PHE A 508 -20.03 18.21 -30.00
N MET A 509 -20.00 17.08 -30.69
CA MET A 509 -20.26 16.96 -32.11
C MET A 509 -21.45 16.01 -32.33
N GLN A 510 -22.26 16.29 -33.34
CA GLN A 510 -23.20 15.32 -33.93
C GLN A 510 -23.16 15.41 -35.45
N MET A 511 -23.12 14.27 -36.12
CA MET A 511 -23.45 14.15 -37.53
C MET A 511 -24.97 14.09 -37.65
N ALA A 512 -25.58 14.96 -38.44
CA ALA A 512 -27.03 15.12 -38.50
C ALA A 512 -27.53 15.31 -39.93
N THR A 513 -28.84 15.13 -40.11
CA THR A 513 -29.54 15.42 -41.34
C THR A 513 -30.82 16.18 -41.07
N ARG A 514 -31.18 17.09 -41.98
CA ARG A 514 -32.46 17.78 -41.95
C ARG A 514 -32.96 17.96 -43.37
N ASN A 515 -34.18 17.50 -43.64
CA ASN A 515 -34.78 17.55 -44.97
C ASN A 515 -33.88 16.94 -46.07
N GLY A 516 -33.10 15.91 -45.73
CA GLY A 516 -32.17 15.24 -46.64
C GLY A 516 -30.84 15.98 -46.89
N ILE A 517 -30.57 17.07 -46.15
CA ILE A 517 -29.28 17.76 -46.18
C ILE A 517 -28.49 17.34 -44.93
N ASP A 518 -27.34 16.71 -45.16
CA ASP A 518 -26.44 16.26 -44.11
C ASP A 518 -25.48 17.39 -43.69
N PHE A 519 -25.26 17.53 -42.39
CA PHE A 519 -24.37 18.55 -41.80
C PHE A 519 -23.85 18.11 -40.43
N VAL A 520 -22.81 18.79 -39.94
CA VAL A 520 -22.27 18.59 -38.59
C VAL A 520 -22.78 19.69 -37.66
N LEU A 521 -23.30 19.28 -36.50
CA LEU A 521 -23.62 20.15 -35.38
C LEU A 521 -22.48 20.12 -34.37
N THR A 522 -22.09 21.30 -33.88
CA THR A 522 -21.16 21.44 -32.77
C THR A 522 -21.76 22.30 -31.67
N GLN A 523 -21.47 21.96 -30.41
CA GLN A 523 -21.89 22.71 -29.24
C GLN A 523 -20.71 22.82 -28.27
N PRO A 524 -20.14 24.02 -28.06
CA PRO A 524 -19.14 24.23 -27.02
C PRO A 524 -19.66 23.83 -25.63
N LEU A 525 -18.81 23.27 -24.77
CA LEU A 525 -19.21 22.96 -23.39
C LEU A 525 -19.58 24.23 -22.62
N ILE A 526 -18.75 25.26 -22.74
CA ILE A 526 -18.89 26.51 -21.98
C ILE A 526 -19.11 27.68 -22.95
N ASP A 527 -20.24 28.35 -22.84
CA ASP A 527 -20.46 29.65 -23.50
C ASP A 527 -19.79 30.75 -22.67
N ALA A 528 -18.81 31.44 -23.26
CA ALA A 528 -18.11 32.54 -22.60
C ALA A 528 -19.05 33.69 -22.16
N ARG A 529 -20.25 33.79 -22.76
CA ARG A 529 -21.26 34.81 -22.42
C ARG A 529 -22.27 34.35 -21.38
N TYR A 530 -22.29 33.07 -21.00
CA TYR A 530 -23.24 32.48 -20.04
C TYR A 530 -24.72 32.73 -20.38
N ASN A 531 -25.05 32.90 -21.66
CA ASN A 531 -26.43 33.09 -22.09
C ASN A 531 -27.13 31.76 -22.37
N ASP A 532 -26.36 30.73 -22.72
CA ASP A 532 -26.87 29.38 -22.98
C ASP A 532 -26.94 28.54 -21.68
N PRO A 533 -28.14 28.08 -21.26
CA PRO A 533 -28.30 27.18 -20.12
C PRO A 533 -27.51 25.86 -20.25
N TRP A 534 -27.10 25.46 -21.46
CA TRP A 534 -26.21 24.32 -21.71
C TRP A 534 -24.92 24.38 -20.88
N THR A 535 -24.43 25.59 -20.59
CA THR A 535 -23.21 25.84 -19.81
C THR A 535 -23.24 25.14 -18.45
N PHE A 536 -24.42 24.92 -17.87
CA PHE A 536 -24.57 24.11 -16.65
C PHE A 536 -24.10 22.67 -16.85
N TYR A 537 -24.59 21.99 -17.89
CA TYR A 537 -24.17 20.63 -18.24
C TYR A 537 -22.71 20.59 -18.69
N GLY A 538 -22.23 21.67 -19.31
CA GLY A 538 -20.82 21.90 -19.59
C GLY A 538 -19.95 21.78 -18.33
N TRP A 539 -20.30 22.50 -17.27
CA TRP A 539 -19.58 22.45 -15.99
C TRP A 539 -19.72 21.10 -15.26
N VAL A 540 -20.85 20.39 -15.41
CA VAL A 540 -21.01 19.02 -14.92
C VAL A 540 -19.96 18.12 -15.56
N MET A 541 -19.84 18.18 -16.89
CA MET A 541 -18.90 17.34 -17.63
C MET A 541 -17.44 17.75 -17.41
N ILE A 542 -17.15 19.04 -17.20
CA ILE A 542 -15.81 19.48 -16.78
C ILE A 542 -15.47 18.93 -15.40
N TYR A 543 -16.40 18.95 -14.45
CA TYR A 543 -16.18 18.35 -13.14
C TYR A 543 -15.86 16.85 -13.26
N ASP A 544 -16.69 16.12 -14.01
CA ASP A 544 -16.51 14.69 -14.29
C ASP A 544 -15.14 14.40 -14.94
N TRP A 545 -14.70 15.22 -15.88
CA TRP A 545 -13.37 15.12 -16.47
C TRP A 545 -12.25 15.36 -15.45
N LEU A 546 -12.38 16.40 -14.61
CA LEU A 546 -11.38 16.72 -13.59
C LEU A 546 -11.23 15.57 -12.58
N VAL A 547 -12.33 14.92 -12.18
CA VAL A 547 -12.31 13.74 -11.28
C VAL A 547 -12.08 12.39 -11.99
N GLY A 548 -11.88 12.39 -13.31
CA GLY A 548 -11.51 11.20 -14.09
C GLY A 548 -12.66 10.27 -14.47
N ALA A 549 -13.90 10.73 -14.44
CA ALA A 549 -15.05 10.00 -14.97
C ALA A 549 -15.21 10.15 -16.50
N ARG A 550 -14.62 11.21 -17.06
CA ARG A 550 -14.55 11.50 -18.50
C ARG A 550 -13.12 11.80 -18.93
N GLU A 551 -12.91 11.79 -20.23
CA GLU A 551 -11.64 12.03 -20.91
C GLU A 551 -11.84 13.10 -21.99
N VAL A 552 -10.77 13.79 -22.38
CA VAL A 552 -10.85 14.78 -23.47
C VAL A 552 -9.75 14.46 -24.47
N TYR A 553 -10.16 14.35 -25.73
CA TYR A 553 -9.26 14.06 -26.84
C TYR A 553 -9.37 15.12 -27.92
N ARG A 554 -8.23 15.47 -28.50
CA ARG A 554 -8.13 16.30 -29.70
C ARG A 554 -7.91 15.39 -30.91
N PHE A 555 -8.77 15.52 -31.90
CA PHE A 555 -8.70 14.82 -33.17
C PHE A 555 -8.09 15.78 -34.19
N ASP A 556 -6.82 15.57 -34.53
CA ASP A 556 -6.09 16.40 -35.49
C ASP A 556 -6.07 15.70 -36.86
N GLY A 557 -6.92 16.17 -37.78
CA GLY A 557 -6.97 15.71 -39.16
C GLY A 557 -6.33 16.68 -40.15
N ASP A 558 -6.48 16.39 -41.43
CA ASP A 558 -5.89 17.19 -42.51
C ASP A 558 -6.69 18.45 -42.85
N GLU A 559 -7.98 18.50 -42.55
CA GLU A 559 -8.84 19.66 -42.83
C GLU A 559 -9.01 20.55 -41.61
N SER A 560 -9.29 19.96 -40.44
CA SER A 560 -9.36 20.70 -39.18
C SER A 560 -9.11 19.82 -37.97
N SER A 561 -9.09 20.46 -36.79
CA SER A 561 -8.98 19.80 -35.50
C SER A 561 -10.23 20.02 -34.67
N VAL A 562 -10.70 18.98 -33.98
CA VAL A 562 -11.86 19.04 -33.10
C VAL A 562 -11.50 18.44 -31.73
N THR A 563 -11.81 19.16 -30.66
CA THR A 563 -11.60 18.69 -29.28
C THR A 563 -12.93 18.20 -28.71
N LEU A 564 -13.01 16.90 -28.41
CA LEU A 564 -14.23 16.25 -27.92
C LEU A 564 -14.07 15.77 -26.48
N MET A 565 -15.10 16.01 -25.69
CA MET A 565 -15.29 15.36 -24.41
C MET A 565 -15.81 13.93 -24.66
N SER A 566 -15.27 12.96 -23.94
CA SER A 566 -15.72 11.58 -24.04
C SER A 566 -17.08 11.39 -23.37
N GLN A 567 -17.77 10.29 -23.69
CA GLN A 567 -18.81 9.78 -22.80
C GLN A 567 -18.23 9.37 -21.42
N THR A 568 -19.09 9.25 -20.41
CA THR A 568 -18.68 8.78 -19.08
C THR A 568 -18.23 7.33 -19.14
N ALA A 569 -17.10 7.02 -18.52
CA ALA A 569 -16.64 5.64 -18.36
C ALA A 569 -16.98 5.13 -16.94
N PRO A 570 -17.42 3.86 -16.80
CA PRO A 570 -17.60 3.26 -15.48
C PRO A 570 -16.26 3.16 -14.74
N THR A 571 -16.32 3.25 -13.41
CA THR A 571 -15.14 3.00 -12.57
C THR A 571 -14.70 1.55 -12.69
N VAL A 572 -13.38 1.33 -12.70
CA VAL A 572 -12.82 -0.03 -12.62
C VAL A 572 -12.81 -0.46 -11.16
N THR A 573 -13.05 -1.75 -10.93
CA THR A 573 -13.14 -2.32 -9.60
C THR A 573 -12.25 -3.55 -9.42
N MET A 574 -11.65 -3.71 -8.24
CA MET A 574 -10.99 -4.95 -7.83
C MET A 574 -11.34 -5.30 -6.39
N ALA A 575 -11.26 -6.58 -6.01
CA ALA A 575 -11.31 -6.97 -4.61
C ALA A 575 -9.93 -6.72 -3.97
N ALA A 576 -9.91 -6.24 -2.72
CA ALA A 576 -8.68 -6.22 -1.95
C ALA A 576 -8.19 -7.65 -1.70
N ASN A 577 -6.89 -7.89 -1.90
CA ASN A 577 -6.31 -9.20 -1.74
C ASN A 577 -6.06 -9.50 -0.25
N PRO A 578 -6.68 -10.54 0.35
CA PRO A 578 -6.45 -10.89 1.74
C PRO A 578 -5.02 -11.33 2.05
N LEU A 579 -4.28 -11.79 1.05
CA LEU A 579 -2.87 -12.18 1.19
C LEU A 579 -1.93 -10.98 1.37
N GLU A 580 -2.39 -9.76 1.05
CA GLU A 580 -1.65 -8.52 1.29
C GLU A 580 -1.80 -8.02 2.75
N LEU A 581 -2.59 -8.71 3.58
CA LEU A 581 -2.70 -8.43 5.01
C LEU A 581 -1.92 -9.49 5.81
N PRO A 582 -0.61 -9.31 6.05
CA PRO A 582 0.18 -10.26 6.79
C PRO A 582 -0.20 -10.26 8.28
N GLN A 583 -0.26 -11.47 8.86
CA GLN A 583 -0.65 -11.70 10.25
C GLN A 583 0.35 -12.60 11.01
N HIS A 584 1.39 -13.09 10.33
CA HIS A 584 2.23 -14.17 10.85
C HIS A 584 3.06 -13.70 12.06
N ALA A 585 3.77 -12.57 11.95
CA ALA A 585 4.66 -12.12 13.01
C ALA A 585 3.91 -11.74 14.29
N CYS A 586 2.82 -10.98 14.15
CA CYS A 586 2.01 -10.55 15.29
C CYS A 586 1.25 -11.70 15.94
N THR A 587 0.91 -12.76 15.21
CA THR A 587 0.34 -13.99 15.77
C THR A 587 1.31 -14.68 16.74
N TYR A 588 2.59 -14.80 16.38
CA TYR A 588 3.60 -15.34 17.32
C TYR A 588 3.75 -14.44 18.55
N ILE A 589 3.82 -13.13 18.34
CA ILE A 589 3.91 -12.14 19.43
C ILE A 589 2.71 -12.25 20.37
N TRP A 590 1.51 -12.44 19.85
CA TRP A 590 0.29 -12.66 20.64
C TRP A 590 0.42 -13.89 21.53
N TYR A 591 0.82 -15.05 20.97
CA TYR A 591 0.99 -16.27 21.76
C TYR A 591 2.03 -16.14 22.86
N ILE A 592 3.17 -15.50 22.57
CA ILE A 592 4.22 -15.24 23.56
C ILE A 592 3.71 -14.32 24.67
N THR A 593 2.91 -13.32 24.32
CA THR A 593 2.31 -12.38 25.28
C THR A 593 1.28 -13.08 26.18
N VAL A 594 0.46 -13.97 25.61
CA VAL A 594 -0.47 -14.84 26.35
C VAL A 594 0.29 -15.76 27.31
N TYR A 595 1.39 -16.37 26.86
CA TYR A 595 2.25 -17.21 27.69
C TYR A 595 2.77 -16.46 28.93
N VAL A 596 3.23 -15.22 28.77
CA VAL A 596 3.67 -14.39 29.91
C VAL A 596 2.56 -14.22 30.95
N THR A 597 1.36 -13.83 30.51
CA THR A 597 0.24 -13.64 31.43
C THR A 597 -0.19 -14.95 32.07
N PHE A 598 -0.20 -16.06 31.32
CA PHE A 598 -0.50 -17.39 31.85
C PHE A 598 0.47 -17.78 32.98
N VAL A 599 1.77 -17.61 32.78
CA VAL A 599 2.78 -17.91 33.81
C VAL A 599 2.64 -16.98 35.02
N LEU A 600 2.45 -15.66 34.81
CA LEU A 600 2.23 -14.70 35.90
C LEU A 600 1.00 -15.07 36.74
N CYS A 601 -0.12 -15.39 36.09
CA CYS A 601 -1.35 -15.84 36.75
C CYS A 601 -1.15 -17.16 37.47
N GLY A 602 -0.48 -18.14 36.86
CA GLY A 602 -0.18 -19.44 37.46
C GLY A 602 0.64 -19.29 38.74
N VAL A 603 1.74 -18.54 38.69
CA VAL A 603 2.58 -18.25 39.87
C VAL A 603 1.83 -17.42 40.90
N GLY A 604 0.99 -16.48 40.47
CA GLY A 604 0.13 -15.69 41.35
C GLY A 604 -0.89 -16.53 42.12
N VAL A 605 -1.57 -17.47 41.44
CA VAL A 605 -2.49 -18.43 42.07
C VAL A 605 -1.75 -19.33 43.05
N LEU A 606 -0.58 -19.84 42.67
CA LEU A 606 0.26 -20.63 43.57
C LEU A 606 0.66 -19.81 44.82
N ALA A 607 1.12 -18.57 44.64
CA ALA A 607 1.46 -17.67 45.75
C ALA A 607 0.26 -17.42 46.68
N LEU A 608 -0.95 -17.26 46.15
CA LEU A 608 -2.19 -17.12 46.92
C LEU A 608 -2.54 -18.40 47.70
N LEU A 609 -2.43 -19.57 47.08
CA LEU A 609 -2.67 -20.84 47.76
C LEU A 609 -1.70 -21.04 48.93
N TYR A 610 -0.40 -20.76 48.71
CA TYR A 610 0.58 -20.83 49.78
C TYR A 610 0.31 -19.80 50.88
N ALA A 611 -0.09 -18.57 50.53
CA ALA A 611 -0.50 -17.54 51.48
C ALA A 611 -1.67 -18.00 52.37
N LEU A 612 -2.64 -18.71 51.80
CA LEU A 612 -3.76 -19.30 52.54
C LEU A 612 -3.31 -20.45 53.44
N VAL A 613 -2.44 -21.35 52.95
CA VAL A 613 -1.89 -22.47 53.73
C VAL A 613 -1.12 -21.98 54.95
N VAL A 614 -0.34 -20.90 54.81
CA VAL A 614 0.39 -20.27 55.94
C VAL A 614 -0.46 -19.27 56.74
N LYS A 615 -1.79 -19.23 56.54
CA LYS A 615 -2.73 -18.36 57.28
C LYS A 615 -2.36 -16.87 57.25
N LEU A 616 -1.85 -16.40 56.12
CA LEU A 616 -1.37 -15.02 55.89
C LEU A 616 -0.16 -14.60 56.77
N ASP A 617 0.58 -15.56 57.33
CA ASP A 617 1.80 -15.33 58.11
C ASP A 617 3.05 -15.37 57.22
N PHE A 618 3.30 -14.26 56.50
CA PHE A 618 4.47 -14.10 55.62
C PHE A 618 4.80 -12.61 55.41
N ASP A 619 6.00 -12.28 54.88
CA ASP A 619 6.38 -10.88 54.67
C ASP A 619 5.74 -10.30 53.39
N GLY A 620 4.63 -9.56 53.57
CA GLY A 620 3.91 -8.90 52.48
C GLY A 620 4.75 -7.92 51.64
N ARG A 621 5.91 -7.44 52.12
CA ARG A 621 6.79 -6.56 51.34
C ARG A 621 7.37 -7.26 50.11
N ASN A 622 7.56 -8.58 50.19
CA ASN A 622 8.08 -9.40 49.09
C ASN A 622 7.11 -9.40 47.89
N LEU A 623 5.79 -9.25 48.10
CA LEU A 623 4.79 -9.22 47.03
C LEU A 623 4.93 -8.00 46.11
N PHE A 624 5.43 -6.86 46.60
CA PHE A 624 5.70 -5.69 45.75
C PHE A 624 6.83 -5.95 44.74
N GLN A 625 7.63 -7.00 44.93
CA GLN A 625 8.71 -7.41 44.04
C GLN A 625 8.31 -8.55 43.09
N VAL A 626 7.04 -8.97 43.09
CA VAL A 626 6.57 -10.13 42.32
C VAL A 626 6.96 -10.03 40.85
N ASN A 627 6.72 -8.88 40.20
CA ASN A 627 7.02 -8.72 38.77
C ASN A 627 8.51 -8.93 38.48
N ARG A 628 9.42 -8.41 39.31
CA ARG A 628 10.86 -8.55 39.09
C ARG A 628 11.37 -9.96 39.31
N VAL A 629 10.95 -10.58 40.41
CA VAL A 629 11.44 -11.91 40.80
C VAL A 629 10.78 -12.98 39.94
N VAL A 630 9.46 -12.95 39.80
CA VAL A 630 8.73 -13.94 38.97
C VAL A 630 9.10 -13.79 37.51
N GLY A 631 9.17 -12.55 36.99
CA GLY A 631 9.54 -12.31 35.61
C GLY A 631 10.91 -12.88 35.24
N SER A 632 11.94 -12.61 36.06
CA SER A 632 13.30 -13.13 35.82
C SER A 632 13.40 -14.65 36.04
N THR A 633 12.66 -15.19 37.01
CA THR A 633 12.78 -16.58 37.46
C THR A 633 11.95 -17.57 36.64
N TRP A 634 10.72 -17.20 36.29
CA TRP A 634 9.75 -18.13 35.68
C TRP A 634 9.54 -17.90 34.17
N ILE A 635 9.86 -16.72 33.66
CA ILE A 635 9.54 -16.33 32.28
C ILE A 635 10.81 -16.15 31.45
N GLY A 636 11.75 -15.37 31.97
CA GLY A 636 13.03 -15.10 31.32
C GLY A 636 13.05 -13.80 30.51
N ARG A 637 14.26 -13.27 30.33
CA ARG A 637 14.51 -11.94 29.75
C ARG A 637 14.02 -11.77 28.30
N PRO A 638 14.24 -12.71 27.36
CA PRO A 638 13.85 -12.51 25.96
C PRO A 638 12.33 -12.38 25.77
N VAL A 639 11.57 -13.21 26.47
CA VAL A 639 10.09 -13.22 26.41
C VAL A 639 9.53 -11.93 27.03
N LEU A 640 10.10 -11.48 28.16
CA LEU A 640 9.73 -10.19 28.76
C LEU A 640 10.13 -9.00 27.91
N PHE A 641 11.25 -9.08 27.19
CA PHE A 641 11.67 -8.03 26.26
C PHE A 641 10.67 -7.90 25.12
N LEU A 642 10.23 -9.03 24.56
CA LEU A 642 9.20 -9.03 23.51
C LEU A 642 7.89 -8.40 24.04
N ARG A 643 7.46 -8.76 25.26
CA ARG A 643 6.30 -8.12 25.89
C ARG A 643 6.50 -6.63 26.14
N SER A 644 7.65 -6.18 26.63
CA SER A 644 7.89 -4.74 26.80
C SER A 644 7.88 -4.01 25.45
N MET A 645 8.45 -4.65 24.43
CA MET A 645 8.52 -4.09 23.08
C MET A 645 7.13 -3.95 22.46
N THR A 646 6.23 -4.92 22.66
CA THR A 646 4.83 -4.81 22.19
C THR A 646 4.15 -3.55 22.71
N ALA A 647 4.30 -3.25 24.00
CA ALA A 647 3.73 -2.04 24.59
C ALA A 647 4.39 -0.76 24.03
N LEU A 648 5.72 -0.75 23.84
CA LEU A 648 6.44 0.38 23.25
C LEU A 648 6.05 0.64 21.79
N ILE A 649 5.83 -0.41 21.00
CA ILE A 649 5.34 -0.31 19.62
C ILE A 649 3.94 0.28 19.60
N VAL A 650 3.04 -0.18 20.47
CA VAL A 650 1.69 0.40 20.57
C VAL A 650 1.75 1.87 20.98
N LEU A 651 2.57 2.25 21.97
CA LEU A 651 2.79 3.65 22.35
C LEU A 651 3.45 4.50 21.25
N SER A 652 4.07 3.86 20.26
CA SER A 652 4.69 4.51 19.09
C SER A 652 3.82 4.44 17.83
N THR A 653 2.63 3.87 17.93
CA THR A 653 1.66 3.72 16.84
C THR A 653 0.48 4.65 17.09
N SER A 654 -0.04 5.28 16.03
CA SER A 654 -1.21 6.15 16.09
C SER A 654 -2.46 5.37 16.49
N SER A 655 -3.35 6.02 17.24
CA SER A 655 -4.65 5.49 17.59
C SER A 655 -5.70 6.16 16.72
N VAL A 656 -6.21 5.42 15.74
CA VAL A 656 -7.16 5.92 14.73
C VAL A 656 -8.43 5.10 14.77
N GLU A 657 -9.56 5.76 14.54
CA GLU A 657 -10.88 5.14 14.45
C GLU A 657 -11.40 5.27 13.02
N PHE A 658 -11.83 4.15 12.44
CA PHE A 658 -12.51 4.15 11.15
C PHE A 658 -14.02 4.31 11.38
N THR A 659 -14.58 5.44 10.96
CA THR A 659 -15.97 5.80 11.23
C THR A 659 -16.72 6.05 9.93
N ASN A 660 -18.04 5.85 9.97
CA ASN A 660 -18.95 6.27 8.92
C ASN A 660 -19.98 7.24 9.53
N ARG A 661 -19.92 8.52 9.14
CA ARG A 661 -20.85 9.56 9.61
C ARG A 661 -21.64 10.07 8.41
N ASN A 662 -22.98 9.96 8.45
CA ASN A 662 -23.87 10.43 7.39
C ASN A 662 -23.56 9.84 6.00
N GLY A 663 -23.07 8.59 5.92
CA GLY A 663 -22.67 7.94 4.67
C GLY A 663 -21.24 8.23 4.23
N PHE A 664 -20.51 9.11 4.93
CA PHE A 664 -19.11 9.41 4.68
C PHE A 664 -18.21 8.58 5.58
N ALA A 665 -17.38 7.75 4.95
CA ALA A 665 -16.30 7.04 5.62
C ALA A 665 -15.08 7.94 5.78
N ALA A 666 -14.45 7.88 6.95
CA ALA A 666 -13.23 8.63 7.29
C ALA A 666 -12.41 7.93 8.37
N LEU A 667 -11.12 8.26 8.41
CA LEU A 667 -10.25 7.98 9.54
C LEU A 667 -10.17 9.22 10.43
N LEU A 668 -10.41 9.04 11.73
CA LEU A 668 -10.31 10.12 12.72
C LEU A 668 -9.28 9.75 13.78
N LEU A 669 -8.61 10.77 14.31
CA LEU A 669 -7.74 10.60 15.46
C LEU A 669 -8.57 10.23 16.70
N ALA A 670 -8.19 9.15 17.38
CA ALA A 670 -8.84 8.67 18.60
C ALA A 670 -7.78 8.49 19.71
N PRO A 671 -7.32 9.58 20.37
CA PRO A 671 -6.25 9.52 21.36
C PRO A 671 -6.60 8.57 22.52
N ARG A 672 -5.59 7.85 23.02
CA ARG A 672 -5.76 6.90 24.13
C ARG A 672 -6.17 7.62 25.41
N SER A 673 -7.09 7.01 26.17
CA SER A 673 -7.42 7.51 27.50
C SER A 673 -6.23 7.37 28.46
N PHE A 674 -6.19 8.21 29.49
CA PHE A 674 -5.15 8.16 30.53
C PHE A 674 -4.91 6.75 31.07
N TRP A 675 -5.98 6.00 31.33
CA TRP A 675 -5.90 4.63 31.87
C TRP A 675 -5.25 3.64 30.90
N LEU A 676 -5.52 3.79 29.60
CA LEU A 676 -4.93 2.93 28.59
C LEU A 676 -3.45 3.24 28.41
N SER A 677 -3.07 4.51 28.37
CA SER A 677 -1.66 4.94 28.36
C SER A 677 -0.92 4.47 29.61
N ALA A 678 -1.55 4.55 30.79
CA ALA A 678 -1.02 4.03 32.06
C ALA A 678 -0.77 2.52 32.02
N LEU A 679 -1.69 1.75 31.42
CA LEU A 679 -1.56 0.30 31.26
C LEU A 679 -0.38 -0.07 30.34
N PHE A 680 -0.32 0.51 29.13
CA PHE A 680 0.76 0.25 28.18
C PHE A 680 2.12 0.73 28.72
N ALA A 681 2.17 1.89 29.37
CA ALA A 681 3.38 2.36 30.04
C ALA A 681 3.84 1.39 31.13
N GLY A 682 2.90 0.79 31.88
CA GLY A 682 3.19 -0.23 32.89
C GLY A 682 3.88 -1.45 32.29
N GLU A 683 3.36 -1.96 31.17
CA GLU A 683 3.93 -3.11 30.45
C GLU A 683 5.27 -2.76 29.77
N ALA A 684 5.45 -1.52 29.31
CA ALA A 684 6.75 -1.07 28.82
C ALA A 684 7.84 -1.11 29.91
N THR A 685 7.49 -0.94 31.20
CA THR A 685 8.47 -0.98 32.31
C THR A 685 9.11 -2.35 32.55
N TRP A 686 8.61 -3.43 31.92
CA TRP A 686 9.32 -4.71 31.89
C TRP A 686 10.75 -4.55 31.36
N LEU A 687 10.97 -3.62 30.42
CA LEU A 687 12.31 -3.30 29.90
C LEU A 687 13.25 -2.82 31.02
N ASN A 688 12.76 -1.97 31.92
CA ASN A 688 13.53 -1.53 33.08
C ASN A 688 13.90 -2.69 33.99
N TYR A 689 12.97 -3.63 34.25
CA TYR A 689 13.26 -4.78 35.09
C TYR A 689 14.33 -5.68 34.47
N ILE A 690 14.32 -5.87 33.15
CA ILE A 690 15.35 -6.62 32.42
C ILE A 690 16.71 -5.94 32.54
N ILE A 691 16.78 -4.62 32.32
CA ILE A 691 18.03 -3.86 32.44
C ILE A 691 18.58 -3.96 33.86
N GLN A 692 17.72 -3.80 34.87
CA GLN A 692 18.12 -3.93 36.27
C GLN A 692 18.62 -5.33 36.61
N ASP A 693 18.00 -6.38 36.04
CA ASP A 693 18.44 -7.76 36.22
C ASP A 693 19.79 -8.05 35.52
N ILE A 694 20.06 -7.42 34.37
CA ILE A 694 21.38 -7.47 33.71
C ILE A 694 22.45 -6.75 34.54
N LEU A 695 22.12 -5.60 35.13
CA LEU A 695 23.04 -4.82 35.96
C LEU A 695 23.22 -5.40 37.37
N LEU A 696 22.40 -6.38 37.77
CA LEU A 696 22.37 -6.96 39.11
C LEU A 696 23.73 -7.47 39.62
N PRO A 697 24.57 -8.16 38.82
CA PRO A 697 25.89 -8.63 39.27
C PRO A 697 26.83 -7.48 39.68
N LEU A 698 26.62 -6.30 39.10
CA LEU A 698 27.37 -5.08 39.39
C LEU A 698 26.75 -4.29 40.55
N ALA A 699 25.44 -4.44 40.80
CA ALA A 699 24.64 -3.67 41.76
C ALA A 699 24.75 -4.09 43.24
N LYS A 700 25.91 -4.58 43.68
CA LYS A 700 26.15 -5.24 44.99
C LYS A 700 25.61 -4.48 46.22
N GLY A 701 24.32 -4.51 46.58
CA GLY A 701 23.77 -3.79 47.74
C GLY A 701 23.20 -2.39 47.44
N THR A 702 23.00 -2.02 46.17
CA THR A 702 22.31 -0.79 45.75
C THR A 702 20.83 -1.01 45.42
N SER A 703 20.09 -1.79 46.22
CA SER A 703 18.69 -2.14 45.91
C SER A 703 17.73 -0.93 45.85
N LYS A 704 18.00 0.20 46.53
CA LYS A 704 17.03 1.31 46.65
C LYS A 704 16.72 2.06 45.33
N TYR A 705 17.68 2.21 44.40
CA TYR A 705 17.41 2.91 43.12
C TYR A 705 16.46 2.11 42.23
N SER A 706 16.46 0.78 42.40
CA SER A 706 15.68 -0.12 41.56
C SER A 706 14.19 0.20 41.64
N PHE A 707 13.66 0.62 42.81
CA PHE A 707 12.25 0.96 43.00
C PHE A 707 11.82 2.26 42.30
N VAL A 708 12.68 3.28 42.34
CA VAL A 708 12.36 4.63 41.84
C VAL A 708 12.40 4.67 40.31
N SER A 709 13.37 3.97 39.70
CA SER A 709 13.60 4.02 38.25
C SER A 709 12.37 3.63 37.39
N PRO A 710 11.69 2.48 37.63
CA PRO A 710 10.51 2.09 36.86
C PRO A 710 9.31 2.98 37.11
N LEU A 711 9.15 3.53 38.33
CA LEU A 711 8.08 4.47 38.64
C LEU A 711 8.26 5.79 37.87
N VAL A 712 9.48 6.34 37.87
CA VAL A 712 9.79 7.56 37.09
C VAL A 712 9.63 7.31 35.60
N THR A 713 10.05 6.14 35.12
CA THR A 713 9.87 5.75 33.72
C THR A 713 8.40 5.67 33.35
N TRP A 714 7.59 5.04 34.20
CA TRP A 714 6.14 4.95 34.01
C TRP A 714 5.49 6.35 33.91
N ILE A 715 5.81 7.25 34.84
CA ILE A 715 5.30 8.64 34.81
C ILE A 715 5.72 9.34 33.51
N ALA A 716 6.99 9.20 33.10
CA ALA A 716 7.50 9.83 31.89
C ALA A 716 6.81 9.30 30.61
N LEU A 717 6.62 7.98 30.52
CA LEU A 717 5.92 7.36 29.39
C LEU A 717 4.46 7.82 29.29
N VAL A 718 3.71 7.81 30.40
CA VAL A 718 2.31 8.28 30.43
C VAL A 718 2.22 9.74 30.05
N SER A 719 3.08 10.58 30.63
CA SER A 719 3.08 12.02 30.35
C SER A 719 3.40 12.30 28.88
N TRP A 720 4.32 11.55 28.28
CA TRP A 720 4.70 11.74 26.89
C TRP A 720 3.61 11.24 25.91
N ASP A 721 2.96 10.12 26.19
CA ASP A 721 1.85 9.62 25.35
C ASP A 721 0.64 10.57 25.39
N GLN A 722 0.34 11.16 26.55
CA GLN A 722 -0.80 12.08 26.72
C GLN A 722 -0.53 13.50 26.17
N SER A 723 0.71 14.00 26.28
CA SER A 723 1.04 15.36 25.81
C SER A 723 1.33 15.44 24.31
N ALA A 724 1.81 14.35 23.71
CA ALA A 724 2.17 14.30 22.30
C ALA A 724 1.84 12.92 21.70
N PRO A 725 0.54 12.64 21.45
CA PRO A 725 0.10 11.41 20.79
C PRO A 725 0.62 11.35 19.34
N ILE A 726 0.88 10.14 18.83
CA ILE A 726 1.31 9.95 17.45
C ILE A 726 0.11 10.09 16.50
N GLU A 727 0.27 10.91 15.47
CA GLU A 727 -0.70 11.10 14.39
C GLU A 727 -0.27 10.30 13.16
N ALA A 728 -1.23 9.61 12.53
CA ALA A 728 -1.03 8.94 11.26
C ALA A 728 -0.87 9.97 10.14
N SER A 729 0.08 9.75 9.23
CA SER A 729 0.30 10.61 8.07
C SER A 729 0.23 9.83 6.77
N ALA A 730 -0.18 10.49 5.70
CA ALA A 730 -0.18 9.92 4.36
C ALA A 730 0.49 10.90 3.39
N THR A 731 1.29 10.37 2.47
CA THR A 731 1.91 11.12 1.38
C THR A 731 1.60 10.41 0.08
N ALA A 732 0.95 11.12 -0.84
CA ALA A 732 0.84 10.70 -2.23
C ALA A 732 2.13 11.06 -2.95
N GLN A 733 2.70 10.08 -3.63
CA GLN A 733 3.85 10.28 -4.52
C GLN A 733 3.69 9.30 -5.66
N SER A 734 3.34 9.78 -6.84
CA SER A 734 3.18 8.96 -8.04
C SER A 734 4.55 8.68 -8.66
N ASN A 735 5.20 7.58 -8.27
CA ASN A 735 6.41 7.09 -8.93
C ASN A 735 6.04 5.99 -9.93
N CYS A 736 5.85 6.37 -11.19
CA CYS A 736 5.40 5.46 -12.24
C CYS A 736 6.54 5.13 -13.20
N THR A 737 6.61 3.85 -13.58
CA THR A 737 7.51 3.32 -14.59
C THR A 737 6.68 2.73 -15.72
N ILE A 738 6.99 3.13 -16.95
CA ILE A 738 6.29 2.63 -18.13
C ILE A 738 6.98 1.34 -18.54
N SER A 739 6.30 0.22 -18.33
CA SER A 739 6.83 -1.08 -18.74
C SER A 739 6.70 -1.22 -20.25
N TYR A 740 5.51 -0.95 -20.80
CA TYR A 740 5.19 -1.07 -22.23
C TYR A 740 4.57 0.23 -22.75
N LEU A 741 5.27 0.90 -23.67
CA LEU A 741 4.85 2.17 -24.23
C LEU A 741 3.41 2.14 -24.73
N GLY A 742 2.59 3.07 -24.25
CA GLY A 742 1.18 3.21 -24.65
C GLY A 742 0.25 2.08 -24.18
N LEU A 743 0.74 1.06 -23.46
CA LEU A 743 -0.01 -0.16 -23.15
C LEU A 743 0.05 -0.61 -21.69
N ILE A 744 1.17 -0.47 -20.97
CA ILE A 744 1.30 -0.94 -19.57
C ILE A 744 2.11 0.06 -18.73
N VAL A 745 1.58 0.42 -17.56
CA VAL A 745 2.25 1.24 -16.54
C VAL A 745 2.25 0.57 -15.17
N GLY A 746 3.38 0.64 -14.46
CA GLY A 746 3.51 0.20 -13.07
C GLY A 746 3.85 1.36 -12.15
N CYS A 747 3.14 1.54 -11.04
CA CYS A 747 3.28 2.69 -10.14
C CYS A 747 3.42 2.28 -8.66
N GLU A 748 4.19 3.07 -7.93
CA GLU A 748 4.16 3.15 -6.47
C GLU A 748 3.63 4.54 -6.12
N SER A 749 2.42 4.63 -5.58
CA SER A 749 1.66 5.89 -5.53
C SER A 749 1.59 6.55 -4.15
N GLY A 750 2.18 5.96 -3.11
CA GLY A 750 2.22 6.63 -1.81
C GLY A 750 2.68 5.81 -0.63
N LEU A 751 2.74 6.50 0.51
CA LEU A 751 3.17 5.98 1.81
C LEU A 751 2.18 6.43 2.89
N VAL A 752 1.72 5.50 3.71
CA VAL A 752 0.91 5.73 4.91
C VAL A 752 1.74 5.34 6.13
N SER A 753 2.12 6.32 6.95
CA SER A 753 2.85 6.10 8.19
C SER A 753 1.87 6.07 9.35
N ILE A 754 1.61 4.87 9.91
CA ILE A 754 0.76 4.71 11.09
C ILE A 754 1.57 4.81 12.40
N GLY A 755 2.88 4.56 12.34
CA GLY A 755 3.75 4.57 13.52
C GLY A 755 5.08 5.28 13.30
N SER A 756 5.76 5.61 14.40
CA SER A 756 6.99 6.40 14.38
C SER A 756 8.19 5.62 14.93
N TRP A 757 9.12 5.25 14.04
CA TRP A 757 10.40 4.66 14.43
C TRP A 757 11.23 5.56 15.36
N PRO A 758 11.36 6.89 15.10
CA PRO A 758 12.03 7.79 16.03
C PRO A 758 11.41 7.79 17.43
N ARG A 759 10.05 7.75 17.52
CA ARG A 759 9.36 7.68 18.82
C ARG A 759 9.74 6.40 19.55
N LEU A 760 9.69 5.26 18.88
CA LEU A 760 10.02 3.96 19.46
C LEU A 760 11.44 3.93 20.03
N VAL A 761 12.42 4.36 19.24
CA VAL A 761 13.83 4.45 19.65
C VAL A 761 13.99 5.39 20.85
N ASN A 762 13.32 6.54 20.84
CA ASN A 762 13.37 7.49 21.95
C ASN A 762 12.76 6.92 23.25
N LEU A 763 11.65 6.20 23.16
CA LEU A 763 11.04 5.54 24.33
C LEU A 763 11.95 4.42 24.87
N MET A 764 12.63 3.67 24.00
CA MET A 764 13.63 2.68 24.42
C MET A 764 14.82 3.33 25.14
N TRP A 765 15.38 4.41 24.58
CA TRP A 765 16.46 5.17 25.21
C TRP A 765 16.03 5.81 26.52
N LEU A 766 14.77 6.24 26.64
CA LEU A 766 14.22 6.74 27.89
C LEU A 766 14.20 5.64 28.96
N CYS A 767 13.69 4.45 28.63
CA CYS A 767 13.68 3.30 29.56
C CYS A 767 15.10 2.90 29.97
N LEU A 768 16.05 2.93 29.03
CA LEU A 768 17.45 2.62 29.27
C LEU A 768 18.13 3.68 30.15
N GLY A 769 18.02 4.96 29.79
CA GLY A 769 18.62 6.08 30.51
C GLY A 769 18.10 6.19 31.95
N LEU A 770 16.78 6.07 32.14
CA LEU A 770 16.15 6.08 33.47
C LEU A 770 16.46 4.84 34.31
N SER A 771 17.06 3.80 33.73
CA SER A 771 17.55 2.62 34.46
C SER A 771 19.06 2.70 34.76
N VAL A 772 19.86 3.11 33.78
CA VAL A 772 21.33 3.13 33.86
C VAL A 772 21.85 4.34 34.63
N VAL A 773 21.28 5.54 34.45
CA VAL A 773 21.78 6.76 35.12
C VAL A 773 21.66 6.67 36.65
N PRO A 774 20.51 6.26 37.23
CA PRO A 774 20.41 6.07 38.68
C PRO A 774 21.35 4.98 39.20
N PHE A 775 21.58 3.92 38.41
CA PHE A 775 22.54 2.87 38.73
C PHE A 775 23.96 3.42 38.79
N CYS A 776 24.43 4.12 37.75
CA CYS A 776 25.76 4.73 37.71
C CYS A 776 25.96 5.72 38.86
N PHE A 777 24.97 6.56 39.15
CA PHE A 777 25.02 7.49 40.28
C PHE A 777 25.14 6.75 41.63
N ALA A 778 24.35 5.69 41.83
CA ALA A 778 24.40 4.88 43.05
C ALA A 778 25.76 4.18 43.22
N GLN A 779 26.35 3.68 42.15
CA GLN A 779 27.67 3.05 42.15
C GLN A 779 28.79 4.05 42.39
N PHE A 780 28.74 5.21 41.73
CA PHE A 780 29.69 6.31 41.94
C PHE A 780 29.64 6.80 43.39
N HIS A 781 28.45 7.07 43.93
CA HIS A 781 28.28 7.50 45.31
C HIS A 781 28.80 6.46 46.31
N ARG A 782 28.68 5.16 46.02
CA ARG A 782 29.26 4.11 46.85
C ARG A 782 30.77 4.01 46.75
N TRP A 783 31.31 4.15 45.55
CA TRP A 783 32.75 4.19 45.32
C TRP A 783 33.39 5.32 46.13
N PHE A 784 32.77 6.51 46.12
CA PHE A 784 33.20 7.65 46.94
C PHE A 784 33.07 7.41 48.46
N ARG A 785 32.04 6.69 48.91
CA ARG A 785 31.81 6.42 50.35
C ARG A 785 32.59 5.22 50.90
N GLY A 786 33.36 4.49 50.09
CA GLY A 786 34.22 3.39 50.55
C GLY A 786 33.47 2.27 51.29
N VAL A 787 32.21 2.01 50.94
CA VAL A 787 31.37 1.03 51.64
C VAL A 787 31.91 -0.39 51.39
N ARG A 788 32.38 -1.07 52.45
CA ARG A 788 32.83 -2.46 52.40
C ARG A 788 31.63 -3.41 52.40
N ASP A 789 31.62 -4.37 51.47
CA ASP A 789 30.57 -5.38 51.35
C ASP A 789 30.61 -6.34 52.55
N ALA A 790 29.50 -6.48 53.27
CA ALA A 790 29.30 -7.61 54.16
C ALA A 790 29.14 -8.88 53.32
N ARG A 791 29.96 -9.92 53.56
CA ARG A 791 29.75 -11.24 52.96
C ARG A 791 28.49 -11.84 53.57
N ILE A 792 27.36 -11.64 52.89
CA ILE A 792 26.15 -12.40 53.17
C ILE A 792 26.31 -13.73 52.42
N GLU A 793 26.70 -14.77 53.15
CA GLU A 793 26.57 -16.16 52.69
C GLU A 793 25.08 -16.43 52.47
N SER A 794 24.69 -16.60 51.22
CA SER A 794 23.31 -16.94 50.84
C SER A 794 23.35 -18.29 50.12
N PRO A 795 22.32 -19.13 50.27
CA PRO A 795 22.30 -20.43 49.62
C PRO A 795 22.34 -20.31 48.10
N SER A 796 23.08 -21.20 47.43
CA SER A 796 23.31 -21.19 45.97
C SER A 796 22.06 -21.42 45.12
N TYR A 797 20.96 -21.88 45.73
CA TYR A 797 19.71 -22.25 45.07
C TYR A 797 18.68 -21.11 44.97
N VAL A 798 18.93 -19.95 45.59
CA VAL A 798 18.04 -18.78 45.50
C VAL A 798 18.40 -17.94 44.27
N SER A 799 17.40 -17.55 43.47
CA SER A 799 17.65 -16.74 42.26
C SER A 799 18.29 -15.39 42.62
N ALA A 800 19.15 -14.88 41.73
CA ALA A 800 19.87 -13.63 41.97
C ALA A 800 18.91 -12.45 42.21
N ALA A 801 17.80 -12.39 41.47
CA ALA A 801 16.74 -11.41 41.65
C ALA A 801 16.08 -11.53 43.04
N ALA A 802 15.73 -12.74 43.49
CA ALA A 802 15.18 -12.95 44.83
C ALA A 802 16.16 -12.49 45.93
N LYS A 803 17.46 -12.80 45.78
CA LYS A 803 18.52 -12.36 46.70
C LYS A 803 18.67 -10.84 46.77
N ALA A 804 18.46 -10.13 45.67
CA ALA A 804 18.67 -8.69 45.60
C ALA A 804 17.45 -7.86 46.05
N TYR A 805 16.24 -8.38 45.85
CA TYR A 805 15.01 -7.60 46.03
C TYR A 805 14.16 -8.02 47.23
N PHE A 806 14.25 -9.26 47.71
CA PHE A 806 13.52 -9.68 48.92
C PHE A 806 14.17 -9.17 50.21
N VAL A 807 13.36 -9.07 51.26
CA VAL A 807 13.76 -8.53 52.57
C VAL A 807 14.78 -9.43 53.28
N SER A 808 14.67 -10.75 53.12
CA SER A 808 15.58 -11.77 53.63
C SER A 808 16.13 -12.61 52.48
N SER A 809 17.45 -12.79 52.41
CA SER A 809 18.12 -13.57 51.38
C SER A 809 18.46 -15.02 51.80
N GLY A 810 18.18 -15.39 53.05
CA GLY A 810 18.57 -16.68 53.66
C GLY A 810 17.37 -17.59 53.93
N ASP A 811 16.47 -17.16 54.82
CA ASP A 811 15.18 -17.81 55.05
C ASP A 811 14.12 -17.09 54.23
N LEU A 812 13.70 -17.69 53.11
CA LEU A 812 12.55 -17.25 52.34
C LEU A 812 11.28 -17.82 52.96
N ASP A 813 10.28 -16.96 53.16
CA ASP A 813 8.94 -17.43 53.53
C ASP A 813 8.35 -18.31 52.40
N SER A 814 7.28 -19.04 52.70
CA SER A 814 6.73 -20.02 51.74
C SER A 814 6.20 -19.34 50.46
N VAL A 815 5.71 -18.11 50.55
CA VAL A 815 5.20 -17.33 49.40
C VAL A 815 6.37 -16.77 48.57
N ALA A 816 7.40 -16.25 49.23
CA ALA A 816 8.64 -15.78 48.61
C ALA A 816 9.42 -16.92 47.95
N SER A 817 9.36 -18.13 48.51
CA SER A 817 9.95 -19.34 47.93
C SER A 817 9.29 -19.67 46.59
N VAL A 818 7.96 -19.68 46.51
CA VAL A 818 7.22 -19.91 45.24
C VAL A 818 7.58 -18.84 44.20
N MET A 819 7.59 -17.56 44.58
CA MET A 819 7.99 -16.48 43.66
C MET A 819 9.43 -16.65 43.16
N ALA A 820 10.34 -17.13 44.03
CA ALA A 820 11.71 -17.48 43.69
C ALA A 820 11.86 -18.83 42.97
N GLY A 821 10.77 -19.51 42.59
CA GLY A 821 10.78 -20.78 41.85
C GLY A 821 11.15 -22.01 42.69
N LEU A 822 10.94 -21.95 44.00
CA LEU A 822 11.14 -23.04 44.96
C LEU A 822 9.77 -23.50 45.48
N LEU A 823 9.31 -24.67 45.03
CA LEU A 823 8.04 -25.25 45.44
C LEU A 823 8.27 -26.13 46.68
N CYS A 824 7.64 -25.77 47.81
CA CYS A 824 7.82 -26.47 49.08
C CYS A 824 6.67 -27.45 49.31
N VAL A 825 6.93 -28.76 49.21
CA VAL A 825 5.97 -29.82 49.54
C VAL A 825 6.50 -30.62 50.72
N SER A 826 5.92 -30.41 51.90
CA SER A 826 6.39 -31.02 53.16
C SER A 826 7.86 -30.69 53.47
N ASP A 827 8.72 -31.71 53.55
CA ASP A 827 10.15 -31.59 53.83
C ASP A 827 11.01 -31.53 52.55
N VAL A 828 10.38 -31.46 51.37
CA VAL A 828 11.07 -31.39 50.06
C VAL A 828 10.85 -30.02 49.41
N GLN A 829 11.93 -29.40 48.95
CA GLN A 829 11.92 -28.19 48.11
C GLN A 829 12.31 -28.55 46.69
N PHE A 830 11.42 -28.34 45.73
CA PHE A 830 11.69 -28.51 44.31
C PHE A 830 12.05 -27.17 43.67
N ASP A 831 13.26 -27.06 43.11
CA ASP A 831 13.68 -25.90 42.33
C ASP A 831 13.35 -26.11 40.85
N ILE A 832 12.38 -25.32 40.37
CA ILE A 832 11.94 -25.40 38.98
C ILE A 832 12.98 -24.89 37.98
N LYS A 833 13.93 -24.05 38.43
CA LYS A 833 15.01 -23.52 37.57
C LYS A 833 16.04 -24.60 37.26
N LEU A 834 16.40 -25.36 38.29
CA LEU A 834 17.44 -26.39 38.21
C LEU A 834 16.87 -27.79 37.93
N TRP A 835 15.55 -27.95 38.00
CA TRP A 835 14.87 -29.26 37.96
C TRP A 835 15.44 -30.24 38.99
N GLN A 836 15.71 -29.75 40.21
CA GLN A 836 16.30 -30.52 41.31
C GLN A 836 15.44 -30.42 42.56
N HIS A 837 15.50 -31.45 43.41
CA HIS A 837 14.85 -31.45 44.73
C HIS A 837 15.91 -31.43 45.84
N PHE A 838 15.59 -30.74 46.93
CA PHE A 838 16.44 -30.60 48.12
C PHE A 838 15.61 -30.91 49.37
N GLU A 839 16.23 -31.52 50.38
CA GLU A 839 15.61 -31.68 51.69
C GLU A 839 15.64 -30.35 52.46
N LYS A 840 14.51 -29.97 53.04
CA LYS A 840 14.37 -28.74 53.82
C LYS A 840 15.13 -28.91 55.14
N VAL A 841 16.21 -28.16 55.34
CA VAL A 841 16.95 -28.16 56.61
C VAL A 841 16.05 -27.57 57.70
N ARG A 842 15.56 -28.40 58.65
CA ARG A 842 14.81 -27.94 59.83
C ARG A 842 15.74 -27.12 60.73
N ASN A 843 15.67 -25.79 60.64
CA ASN A 843 16.21 -24.93 61.68
C ASN A 843 15.23 -24.93 62.87
N GLY A 844 15.64 -25.48 64.02
CA GLY A 844 14.90 -25.38 65.28
C GLY A 844 14.77 -23.94 65.79
N PRO A 845 13.92 -23.68 66.78
CA PRO A 845 13.59 -22.32 67.21
C PRO A 845 14.81 -21.58 67.77
N MET A 846 14.96 -20.33 67.35
CA MET A 846 16.02 -19.38 67.73
C MET A 846 15.93 -19.08 69.24
N ASN A 847 16.81 -19.65 70.04
CA ASN A 847 17.20 -19.05 71.33
C ASN A 847 18.30 -18.03 71.05
N THR A 848 17.99 -16.75 71.29
CA THR A 848 18.97 -15.67 71.36
C THR A 848 19.93 -15.92 72.52
N GLY A 849 21.16 -16.35 72.21
CA GLY A 849 22.30 -16.43 73.13
C GLY A 849 23.52 -15.78 72.50
N PRO A 850 24.47 -15.24 73.30
CA PRO A 850 25.53 -14.36 72.82
C PRO A 850 26.49 -15.10 71.89
N SER A 851 26.98 -14.36 70.89
CA SER A 851 27.95 -14.79 69.89
C SER A 851 29.17 -15.47 70.51
N LEU A 852 29.24 -16.80 70.38
CA LEU A 852 30.50 -17.55 70.49
C LEU A 852 31.31 -17.34 69.21
N PRO A 853 32.62 -17.04 69.28
CA PRO A 853 33.48 -17.03 68.10
C PRO A 853 33.52 -18.45 67.55
N ARG A 854 33.09 -18.66 66.30
CA ARG A 854 33.34 -19.92 65.58
C ARG A 854 34.86 -20.15 65.57
N PRO A 855 35.34 -21.38 65.84
CA PRO A 855 36.74 -21.70 65.65
C PRO A 855 37.09 -21.42 64.18
N GLN A 856 38.14 -20.63 63.94
CA GLN A 856 38.78 -20.61 62.62
C GLN A 856 39.24 -22.05 62.35
N LEU A 857 38.51 -22.77 61.51
CA LEU A 857 39.01 -24.00 60.91
C LEU A 857 40.34 -23.64 60.24
N PRO A 858 41.44 -24.37 60.53
CA PRO A 858 42.70 -24.15 59.85
C PRO A 858 42.43 -24.30 58.35
N ILE A 859 42.76 -23.28 57.57
CA ILE A 859 42.81 -23.41 56.11
C ILE A 859 43.84 -24.52 55.86
N PRO A 860 43.44 -25.72 55.39
CA PRO A 860 44.42 -26.73 55.05
C PRO A 860 45.22 -26.16 53.89
N ASP A 861 46.55 -26.24 53.95
CA ASP A 861 47.38 -25.99 52.77
C ASP A 861 46.80 -26.81 51.61
N GLU A 862 46.20 -26.12 50.63
CA GLU A 862 45.60 -26.78 49.49
C GLU A 862 46.72 -27.52 48.76
N SER A 863 46.68 -28.86 48.78
CA SER A 863 47.60 -29.66 48.00
C SER A 863 47.52 -29.22 46.53
N ARG A 864 48.68 -29.08 45.86
CA ARG A 864 48.74 -28.67 44.44
C ARG A 864 47.77 -29.48 43.57
N PHE A 865 47.56 -30.75 43.90
CA PHE A 865 46.58 -31.64 43.26
C PHE A 865 45.14 -31.13 43.34
N ARG A 866 44.66 -30.71 44.51
CA ARG A 866 43.29 -30.16 44.68
C ARG A 866 43.11 -28.85 43.91
N ARG A 867 44.17 -28.03 43.83
CA ARG A 867 44.18 -26.79 43.03
C ARG A 867 44.14 -27.07 41.53
N VAL A 868 44.92 -28.05 41.05
CA VAL A 868 44.91 -28.50 39.64
C VAL A 868 43.57 -29.10 39.26
N VAL A 869 42.97 -29.94 40.12
CA VAL A 869 41.62 -30.50 39.89
C VAL A 869 40.57 -29.40 39.85
N ARG A 870 40.62 -28.41 40.76
CA ARG A 870 39.67 -27.28 40.75
C ARG A 870 39.82 -26.43 39.48
N VAL A 871 41.05 -26.12 39.07
CA VAL A 871 41.32 -25.40 37.81
C VAL A 871 40.87 -26.23 36.61
N GLY A 872 41.08 -27.54 36.62
CA GLY A 872 40.60 -28.47 35.58
C GLY A 872 39.08 -28.48 35.46
N ILE A 873 38.35 -28.54 36.58
CA ILE A 873 36.88 -28.47 36.60
C ILE A 873 36.39 -27.09 36.11
N MET A 874 37.06 -26.00 36.51
CA MET A 874 36.73 -24.65 36.02
C MET A 874 36.93 -24.53 34.51
N LEU A 875 38.06 -25.02 33.98
CA LEU A 875 38.35 -25.04 32.55
C LEU A 875 37.33 -25.91 31.79
N LEU A 876 36.97 -27.08 32.32
CA LEU A 876 36.00 -27.97 31.70
C LEU A 876 34.59 -27.37 31.69
N GLY A 877 34.19 -26.67 32.77
CA GLY A 877 32.96 -25.89 32.81
C GLY A 877 32.96 -24.72 31.82
N PHE A 878 34.09 -24.01 31.69
CA PHE A 878 34.24 -22.92 30.71
C PHE A 878 34.19 -23.45 29.27
N MET A 879 34.85 -24.58 28.99
CA MET A 879 34.78 -25.26 27.69
C MET A 879 33.37 -25.76 27.37
N TYR A 880 32.63 -26.26 28.36
CA TYR A 880 31.21 -26.62 28.18
C TYR A 880 30.35 -25.40 27.83
N MET A 881 30.57 -24.26 28.49
CA MET A 881 29.89 -23.00 28.15
C MET A 881 30.23 -22.53 26.73
N ILE A 882 31.50 -22.61 26.32
CA ILE A 882 31.90 -22.29 24.94
C ILE A 882 31.25 -23.25 23.96
N ALA A 883 31.28 -24.56 24.22
CA ALA A 883 30.71 -25.57 23.33
C ALA A 883 29.19 -25.40 23.16
N THR A 884 28.47 -25.07 24.24
CA THR A 884 27.02 -24.79 24.18
C THR A 884 26.70 -23.49 23.43
N LEU A 885 27.51 -22.44 23.60
CA LEU A 885 27.40 -21.20 22.83
C LEU A 885 27.69 -21.42 21.34
N VAL A 886 28.78 -22.12 21.01
CA VAL A 886 29.15 -22.47 19.64
C VAL A 886 28.07 -23.34 19.03
N GLY A 887 27.59 -24.38 19.73
CA GLY A 887 26.51 -25.26 19.29
C GLY A 887 25.23 -24.48 18.96
N SER A 888 24.85 -23.53 19.82
CA SER A 888 23.69 -22.67 19.59
C SER A 888 23.88 -21.76 18.39
N TYR A 889 25.06 -21.15 18.24
CA TYR A 889 25.38 -20.31 17.09
C TYR A 889 25.42 -21.10 15.78
N THR A 890 26.04 -22.29 15.77
CA THR A 890 26.04 -23.18 14.61
C THR A 890 24.64 -23.66 14.25
N PHE A 891 23.77 -23.91 15.24
CA PHE A 891 22.37 -24.24 14.98
C PHE A 891 21.65 -23.09 14.28
N LEU A 892 21.83 -21.85 14.74
CA LEU A 892 21.24 -20.67 14.09
C LEU A 892 21.76 -20.48 12.66
N ASN A 893 23.06 -20.62 12.43
CA ASN A 893 23.62 -20.53 11.07
C ASN A 893 23.10 -21.63 10.15
N LEU A 894 23.02 -22.87 10.65
CA LEU A 894 22.59 -24.02 9.85
C LEU A 894 21.09 -23.98 9.55
N THR A 895 20.29 -23.37 10.42
CA THR A 895 18.84 -23.22 10.22
C THR A 895 18.46 -21.93 9.51
N GLN A 896 19.37 -20.97 9.34
CA GLN A 896 19.09 -19.68 8.69
C GLN A 896 18.54 -19.86 7.27
N ASP A 897 19.17 -20.69 6.46
CA ASP A 897 18.77 -20.89 5.06
C ASP A 897 17.50 -21.74 4.93
N THR A 898 17.31 -22.70 5.84
CA THR A 898 16.10 -23.51 5.90
C THR A 898 14.90 -22.70 6.40
N MET A 899 15.07 -21.85 7.41
CA MET A 899 14.02 -21.01 7.99
C MET A 899 13.87 -19.65 7.28
N ALA A 900 14.48 -19.49 6.09
CA ALA A 900 14.38 -18.27 5.30
C ALA A 900 12.97 -18.00 4.75
N ASN A 901 12.11 -19.03 4.72
CA ASN A 901 10.71 -18.95 4.30
C ASN A 901 9.83 -19.91 5.12
N ASP A 902 8.52 -19.65 5.11
CA ASP A 902 7.54 -20.45 5.86
C ASP A 902 7.35 -21.87 5.31
N PHE A 903 7.84 -22.17 4.10
CA PHE A 903 7.84 -23.54 3.55
C PHE A 903 8.97 -24.41 4.10
N TRP A 904 9.93 -23.80 4.81
CA TRP A 904 11.17 -24.44 5.27
C TRP A 904 11.98 -25.02 4.11
N TRP A 905 11.88 -24.38 2.93
CA TRP A 905 12.52 -24.82 1.70
C TRP A 905 13.78 -23.99 1.44
N GLU A 906 14.93 -24.59 1.70
CA GLU A 906 16.24 -23.97 1.48
C GLU A 906 16.40 -23.47 0.04
N GLY A 907 16.80 -22.20 -0.14
CA GLY A 907 17.05 -21.60 -1.46
C GLY A 907 15.80 -21.25 -2.27
N PHE A 908 14.59 -21.39 -1.71
CA PHE A 908 13.36 -21.05 -2.43
C PHE A 908 13.35 -19.58 -2.86
N ASN A 909 13.16 -19.34 -4.16
CA ASN A 909 13.14 -18.02 -4.75
C ASN A 909 11.85 -17.80 -5.55
N SER A 910 11.16 -16.69 -5.30
CA SER A 910 9.93 -16.32 -6.01
C SER A 910 10.14 -16.10 -7.52
N THR A 911 11.31 -15.63 -7.97
CA THR A 911 11.54 -15.38 -9.41
C THR A 911 11.82 -16.65 -10.21
N ASP A 912 12.23 -17.72 -9.53
CA ASP A 912 12.76 -18.93 -10.17
C ASP A 912 11.91 -20.16 -9.80
N HIS A 913 11.85 -20.48 -8.50
CA HIS A 913 11.14 -21.67 -7.99
C HIS A 913 9.63 -21.49 -8.10
N GLN A 914 9.10 -20.34 -7.67
CA GLN A 914 7.66 -20.10 -7.69
C GLN A 914 7.15 -19.96 -9.13
N THR A 915 7.87 -19.24 -10.00
CA THR A 915 7.54 -19.13 -11.43
C THR A 915 7.60 -20.48 -12.13
N PHE A 916 8.64 -21.29 -11.87
CA PHE A 916 8.73 -22.65 -12.41
C PHE A 916 7.57 -23.52 -11.93
N LEU A 917 7.27 -23.53 -10.63
CA LEU A 917 6.15 -24.30 -10.08
C LEU A 917 4.81 -23.85 -10.67
N ALA A 918 4.57 -22.54 -10.79
CA ALA A 918 3.34 -22.00 -11.35
C ALA A 918 3.19 -22.37 -12.83
N SER A 919 4.23 -22.19 -13.65
CA SER A 919 4.25 -22.59 -15.06
C SER A 919 4.08 -24.10 -15.23
N TRP A 920 4.71 -24.89 -14.36
CA TRP A 920 4.58 -26.34 -14.32
C TRP A 920 3.12 -26.74 -14.05
N PHE A 921 2.50 -26.20 -12.98
CA PHE A 921 1.10 -26.45 -12.69
C PHE A 921 0.18 -26.02 -13.83
N ASN A 922 0.36 -24.81 -14.38
CA ASN A 922 -0.43 -24.32 -15.51
C ASN A 922 -0.35 -25.24 -16.73
N THR A 923 0.82 -25.83 -16.97
CA THR A 923 1.05 -26.79 -18.06
C THR A 923 0.35 -28.11 -17.78
N GLN A 924 0.53 -28.68 -16.58
CA GLN A 924 -0.09 -29.98 -16.24
C GLN A 924 -1.63 -29.89 -16.19
N LEU A 925 -2.17 -28.76 -15.76
CA LEU A 925 -3.61 -28.51 -15.73
C LEU A 925 -4.24 -28.50 -17.13
N GLN A 926 -3.47 -28.30 -18.21
CA GLN A 926 -4.02 -28.41 -19.58
C GLN A 926 -4.32 -29.85 -19.99
N THR A 927 -3.62 -30.82 -19.42
CA THR A 927 -3.60 -32.20 -19.90
C THR A 927 -4.11 -33.19 -18.87
N THR A 928 -4.17 -32.80 -17.60
CA THR A 928 -4.52 -33.69 -16.49
C THR A 928 -5.38 -32.98 -15.44
N ASN A 929 -6.45 -33.64 -15.00
CA ASN A 929 -7.30 -33.16 -13.90
C ASN A 929 -6.79 -33.67 -12.53
N SER A 930 -5.88 -34.63 -12.51
CA SER A 930 -5.25 -35.16 -11.30
C SER A 930 -3.87 -35.73 -11.63
N LEU A 931 -2.89 -35.44 -10.78
CA LEU A 931 -1.56 -36.05 -10.82
C LEU A 931 -1.38 -36.98 -9.63
N ALA A 932 -0.69 -38.11 -9.85
CA ALA A 932 -0.18 -38.91 -8.75
C ALA A 932 0.95 -38.14 -8.02
N ALA A 933 1.35 -38.59 -6.83
CA ALA A 933 2.50 -38.02 -6.14
C ALA A 933 3.75 -38.16 -7.02
N THR A 934 4.28 -37.05 -7.51
CA THR A 934 5.38 -36.99 -8.48
C THR A 934 6.57 -36.21 -7.94
N GLN A 935 7.76 -36.61 -8.38
CA GLN A 935 9.01 -35.90 -8.13
C GLN A 935 9.17 -34.74 -9.12
N LEU A 936 9.29 -33.51 -8.60
CA LEU A 936 9.40 -32.27 -9.38
C LEU A 936 10.75 -32.15 -10.13
N ASP A 937 11.80 -32.80 -9.65
CA ASP A 937 13.14 -32.83 -10.24
C ASP A 937 13.29 -33.86 -11.37
N ASN A 938 12.21 -34.53 -11.75
CA ASN A 938 12.21 -35.45 -12.89
C ASN A 938 12.39 -34.66 -14.22
N SER A 939 13.31 -35.11 -15.06
CA SER A 939 13.64 -34.45 -16.33
C SER A 939 12.46 -34.31 -17.29
N GLN A 940 11.42 -35.14 -17.18
CA GLN A 940 10.19 -35.02 -17.97
C GLN A 940 9.42 -33.71 -17.73
N TYR A 941 9.67 -33.07 -16.58
CA TYR A 941 9.04 -31.81 -16.18
C TYR A 941 9.93 -30.59 -16.40
N SER A 942 11.05 -30.76 -17.10
CA SER A 942 11.88 -29.64 -17.54
C SER A 942 11.11 -28.77 -18.54
N ASP A 943 11.22 -27.45 -18.37
CA ASP A 943 10.62 -26.48 -19.27
C ASP A 943 11.69 -25.86 -20.18
N PRO A 944 11.68 -26.17 -21.49
CA PRO A 944 12.64 -25.63 -22.45
C PRO A 944 12.27 -24.25 -22.98
N LEU A 945 11.09 -23.71 -22.66
CA LEU A 945 10.56 -22.48 -23.27
C LEU A 945 11.15 -21.20 -22.66
N GLN A 946 11.65 -21.27 -21.43
CA GLN A 946 12.25 -20.11 -20.75
C GLN A 946 13.32 -20.50 -19.74
N LEU A 947 14.13 -19.51 -19.35
CA LEU A 947 15.17 -19.65 -18.33
C LEU A 947 14.69 -19.08 -16.99
N TYR A 948 14.58 -19.94 -15.98
CA TYR A 948 14.19 -19.61 -14.60
C TYR A 948 15.37 -19.14 -13.75
N ILE A 949 16.21 -18.26 -14.30
CA ILE A 949 17.42 -17.73 -13.64
C ILE A 949 17.38 -16.19 -13.59
N ASN A 950 16.51 -15.56 -14.38
CA ASN A 950 16.39 -14.11 -14.49
C ASN A 950 15.07 -13.63 -13.89
N LYS A 951 15.05 -12.37 -13.42
CA LYS A 951 13.83 -11.64 -12.98
C LYS A 951 12.78 -11.42 -14.08
N THR A 952 12.92 -12.10 -15.23
CA THR A 952 12.10 -11.95 -16.44
C THR A 952 11.34 -13.22 -16.79
N ALA A 953 11.45 -14.30 -16.01
CA ALA A 953 10.65 -15.51 -16.22
C ALA A 953 9.16 -15.16 -16.05
N THR A 954 8.35 -15.55 -17.03
CA THR A 954 6.92 -15.24 -17.08
C THR A 954 6.10 -16.49 -16.80
N ILE A 955 5.04 -16.36 -16.03
CA ILE A 955 4.06 -17.43 -15.86
C ILE A 955 3.10 -17.38 -17.04
N ASP A 956 3.22 -18.33 -17.97
CA ASP A 956 2.29 -18.45 -19.09
C ASP A 956 1.04 -19.23 -18.66
N VAL A 957 -0.13 -18.75 -19.08
CA VAL A 957 -1.43 -19.39 -18.86
C VAL A 957 -2.07 -19.56 -20.22
N ARG A 958 -2.43 -20.80 -20.58
CA ARG A 958 -3.08 -21.05 -21.86
C ARG A 958 -4.47 -20.38 -21.90
N PRO A 959 -4.77 -19.55 -22.92
CA PRO A 959 -6.02 -18.79 -22.97
C PRO A 959 -7.29 -19.66 -22.94
N LEU A 960 -7.20 -20.89 -23.45
CA LEU A 960 -8.33 -21.82 -23.55
C LEU A 960 -8.66 -22.55 -22.24
N TYR A 961 -7.77 -22.52 -21.25
CA TYR A 961 -7.96 -23.28 -20.02
C TYR A 961 -9.19 -22.82 -19.23
N ALA A 962 -9.42 -21.51 -19.13
CA ALA A 962 -10.59 -20.97 -18.46
C ALA A 962 -11.89 -21.41 -19.16
N ALA A 963 -11.91 -21.46 -20.49
CA ALA A 963 -13.05 -21.96 -21.26
C ALA A 963 -13.27 -23.47 -21.05
N HIS A 964 -12.19 -24.26 -20.95
CA HIS A 964 -12.25 -25.67 -20.62
C HIS A 964 -12.90 -25.91 -19.25
N ILE A 965 -12.45 -25.19 -18.22
CA ILE A 965 -13.01 -25.26 -16.87
C ILE A 965 -14.49 -24.84 -16.85
N GLN A 966 -14.86 -23.76 -17.56
CA GLN A 966 -16.26 -23.35 -17.68
C GLN A 966 -17.12 -24.44 -18.34
N SER A 967 -16.59 -25.13 -19.36
CA SER A 967 -17.27 -26.25 -20.00
C SER A 967 -17.44 -27.44 -19.05
N GLU A 968 -16.44 -27.75 -18.22
CA GLU A 968 -16.54 -28.80 -17.20
C GLU A 968 -17.54 -28.44 -16.09
N SER A 969 -17.55 -27.17 -15.64
CA SER A 969 -18.50 -26.70 -14.61
C SER A 969 -19.94 -26.61 -15.11
N ASN A 970 -20.15 -26.43 -16.42
CA ASN A 970 -21.46 -26.40 -17.05
C ASN A 970 -21.98 -27.80 -17.43
N THR A 971 -21.38 -28.87 -16.90
CA THR A 971 -21.94 -30.22 -17.04
C THR A 971 -23.28 -30.32 -16.31
N LEU A 972 -24.23 -31.07 -16.89
CA LEU A 972 -25.58 -31.23 -16.31
C LEU A 972 -25.52 -31.71 -14.85
N THR A 973 -24.58 -32.58 -14.51
CA THR A 973 -24.33 -33.04 -13.14
C THR A 973 -23.88 -31.94 -12.19
N ALA A 974 -23.05 -31.00 -12.62
CA ALA A 974 -22.58 -29.89 -11.79
C ALA A 974 -23.60 -28.75 -11.68
N VAL A 975 -24.46 -28.58 -12.69
CA VAL A 975 -25.56 -27.59 -12.69
C VAL A 975 -26.77 -28.07 -11.87
N VAL A 976 -26.95 -29.39 -11.75
CA VAL A 976 -28.06 -30.01 -10.98
C VAL A 976 -27.66 -30.29 -9.52
N ALA A 977 -26.37 -30.42 -9.21
CA ALA A 977 -25.83 -30.58 -7.85
C ALA A 977 -25.81 -29.25 -7.08
#